data_AF-Q2YD98-F1
#
_entry.id   AF-Q2YD98-F1
#
_cell.length_a   1.000
_cell.length_b   1.000
_cell.length_c   1.000
_cell.angle_alpha   90.00
_cell.angle_beta   90.00
_cell.angle_gamma   90.00
#
_symmetry.space_group_name_H-M   'P 1'
#
loop_
_entity.id
_entity.type
_entity.pdbx_description
1 polymer ?
#
loop_
_entity_poly.entity_id
_entity_poly.type
_entity_poly.pdbx_seq_one_letter_code
_entity_poly.pdbx_strand_id
1 'polypeptide(L)'
;MDQKLSKLVEELTTSGEPRLNPEKMKELKKICKSSEEQLSRAYRLLIAQLTQEHAEIRLSAFQIVEELFVRSHQFRMLVVSNFQEFLELTLGTDPAQPLPPPREAAQRLRQATTRAVEGWNEKFGEAYKKLALGYHFLRHNKKVDFQDTNARSLAERKREEEKQKHLDKIYQERASQAEREMQEMSGEIESCLTEVESCFRLLVPFDFDPNPETESLGMASGMSDALRSSCAGQVGPCRSGTPDPRDGEQPCCSRDLPASAGHPRAGGGAQPSQTATGDPSDEDEDSDLEEFVRSHGLGSHKYTLDVELCSEGLKVQENEDNLALIHAARDTLKLIRNKFLPAVCSWIQRFTRVGTHGGCLKRAIDLKAELELVLRKYKELDIEPEGGERRRTEALGDAEEDEDDEDFVEVPEKEGYEPHIPDHLRPEYGLEAAPEKDTVVRCLRTRTRMDEEVSDPTSAAAQLRQLRDHLPPPSSASPSRALPEPQEAQKLAAERARAPVVPYGVDLHYWGQELPTAGKIVKSDSQHRFWKPSEVEEEVVNADISEMLRSRHITFAGKFEPVQHWCRAPRPDGRLCERQDRLKCPFHGKIVPRDDEGRPLDPEDRAREQRRQLQKQERPEWQDPELMRDVEAATGQDLGSSRYSGKGRGKKRRYPSLTNLKAQADTARARIGRKVFAKAAVRRVVAAMNRMDQKKHEKFSNQFNYALN
;
A
#
# COMPACT_ATOMS: atom_id res chain seq x y z
N MET A 1 -59.66 -30.60 9.68
CA MET A 1 -59.67 -29.48 8.71
C MET A 1 -58.65 -28.41 9.07
N ASP A 2 -58.56 -28.03 10.35
CA ASP A 2 -57.78 -26.86 10.81
C ASP A 2 -56.28 -26.90 10.48
N GLN A 3 -55.63 -28.07 10.62
CA GLN A 3 -54.23 -28.22 10.23
C GLN A 3 -54.00 -28.03 8.72
N LYS A 4 -55.00 -28.37 7.88
CA LYS A 4 -54.91 -28.21 6.43
C LYS A 4 -54.91 -26.72 6.04
N LEU A 5 -55.77 -25.91 6.67
CA LEU A 5 -55.82 -24.47 6.43
C LEU A 5 -54.49 -23.79 6.82
N SER A 6 -53.95 -24.12 8.00
CA SER A 6 -52.67 -23.58 8.45
C SER A 6 -51.53 -23.91 7.49
N LYS A 7 -51.43 -25.17 7.04
CA LYS A 7 -50.42 -25.61 6.07
C LYS A 7 -50.56 -24.89 4.73
N LEU A 8 -51.78 -24.74 4.22
CA LEU A 8 -52.01 -24.03 2.95
C LEU A 8 -51.62 -22.56 3.02
N VAL A 9 -51.94 -21.85 4.12
CA VAL A 9 -51.53 -20.45 4.29
C VAL A 9 -50.01 -20.35 4.38
N GLU A 10 -49.35 -21.21 5.16
CA GLU A 10 -47.89 -21.23 5.26
C GLU A 10 -47.25 -21.48 3.89
N GLU A 11 -47.65 -22.54 3.18
CA GLU A 11 -47.08 -22.88 1.87
C GLU A 11 -47.27 -21.79 0.80
N LEU A 12 -48.42 -21.10 0.79
CA LEU A 12 -48.69 -20.00 -0.13
C LEU A 12 -47.88 -18.75 0.19
N THR A 13 -47.61 -18.49 1.47
CA THR A 13 -46.92 -17.28 1.91
C THR A 13 -45.40 -17.43 1.93
N THR A 14 -44.89 -18.65 2.11
CA THR A 14 -43.44 -18.94 2.15
C THR A 14 -42.87 -19.48 0.83
N SER A 15 -43.61 -19.40 -0.28
CA SER A 15 -43.16 -19.91 -1.58
C SER A 15 -42.01 -19.09 -2.17
N GLY A 16 -41.93 -17.79 -1.86
CA GLY A 16 -40.99 -16.85 -2.50
C GLY A 16 -41.35 -16.47 -3.93
N GLU A 17 -42.45 -16.99 -4.48
CA GLU A 17 -42.90 -16.67 -5.83
C GLU A 17 -43.62 -15.31 -5.87
N PRO A 18 -43.50 -14.54 -6.96
CA PRO A 18 -44.14 -13.22 -7.08
C PRO A 18 -45.68 -13.27 -7.16
N ARG A 19 -46.24 -14.43 -7.51
CA ARG A 19 -47.68 -14.68 -7.60
C ARG A 19 -48.00 -15.96 -6.84
N LEU A 20 -49.19 -16.01 -6.24
CA LEU A 20 -49.68 -17.20 -5.55
C LEU A 20 -49.94 -18.36 -6.51
N ASN A 21 -49.68 -19.58 -6.03
CA ASN A 21 -50.05 -20.79 -6.75
C ASN A 21 -51.59 -20.88 -6.89
N PRO A 22 -52.12 -20.95 -8.13
CA PRO A 22 -53.56 -20.84 -8.38
C PRO A 22 -54.35 -22.05 -7.87
N GLU A 23 -53.76 -23.24 -7.83
CA GLU A 23 -54.42 -24.47 -7.37
C GLU A 23 -54.60 -24.45 -5.86
N LYS A 24 -53.51 -24.17 -5.14
CA LYS A 24 -53.55 -24.01 -3.67
C LYS A 24 -54.47 -22.87 -3.26
N MET A 25 -54.51 -21.79 -4.03
CA MET A 25 -55.42 -20.67 -3.77
C MET A 25 -56.89 -21.06 -4.00
N LYS A 26 -57.21 -21.92 -4.97
CA LYS A 26 -58.57 -22.48 -5.13
C LYS A 26 -58.95 -23.37 -3.94
N GLU A 27 -58.02 -24.19 -3.44
CA GLU A 27 -58.24 -25.00 -2.23
C GLU A 27 -58.49 -24.16 -0.99
N LEU A 28 -57.67 -23.12 -0.76
CA LEU A 28 -57.84 -22.19 0.34
C LEU A 28 -59.24 -21.55 0.29
N LYS A 29 -59.67 -21.07 -0.88
CA LYS A 29 -61.01 -20.48 -1.08
C LYS A 29 -62.13 -21.48 -0.78
N LYS A 30 -61.98 -22.75 -1.17
CA LYS A 30 -62.96 -23.81 -0.88
C LYS A 30 -63.11 -24.03 0.63
N ILE A 31 -62.01 -24.02 1.39
CA ILE A 31 -62.02 -24.17 2.84
C ILE A 31 -62.68 -22.93 3.49
N CYS A 32 -62.28 -21.73 3.08
CA CYS A 32 -62.88 -20.49 3.59
C CYS A 32 -64.39 -20.37 3.32
N LYS A 33 -64.90 -20.99 2.25
CA LYS A 33 -66.33 -21.03 1.93
C LYS A 33 -67.13 -22.02 2.78
N SER A 34 -66.47 -23.01 3.39
CA SER A 34 -67.16 -24.10 4.10
C SER A 34 -67.74 -23.68 5.45
N SER A 35 -67.12 -22.72 6.14
CA SER A 35 -67.57 -22.21 7.43
C SER A 35 -66.99 -20.82 7.71
N GLU A 36 -67.78 -19.97 8.39
CA GLU A 36 -67.37 -18.65 8.86
C GLU A 36 -66.22 -18.71 9.87
N GLU A 37 -66.15 -19.78 10.66
CA GLU A 37 -65.05 -20.01 11.61
C GLU A 37 -63.72 -20.24 10.89
N GLN A 38 -63.75 -20.98 9.76
CA GLN A 38 -62.57 -21.22 8.93
C GLN A 38 -62.10 -19.93 8.25
N LEU A 39 -63.04 -19.10 7.79
CA LEU A 39 -62.74 -17.77 7.25
C LEU A 39 -62.08 -16.87 8.31
N SER A 40 -62.63 -16.85 9.53
CA SER A 40 -62.09 -16.08 10.66
C SER A 40 -60.72 -16.59 11.11
N ARG A 41 -60.48 -17.90 11.03
CA ARG A 41 -59.16 -18.50 11.26
C ARG A 41 -58.17 -18.14 10.16
N ALA A 42 -58.59 -18.16 8.89
CA ALA A 42 -57.77 -17.73 7.76
C ALA A 42 -57.33 -16.28 7.92
N TYR A 43 -58.24 -15.39 8.32
CA TYR A 43 -57.92 -14.00 8.66
C TYR A 43 -56.80 -13.92 9.72
N ARG A 44 -56.96 -14.60 10.86
CA ARG A 44 -55.94 -14.61 11.92
C ARG A 44 -54.58 -15.14 11.44
N LEU A 45 -54.57 -16.18 10.61
CA LEU A 45 -53.35 -16.72 10.02
C LEU A 45 -52.69 -15.73 9.06
N LEU A 46 -53.47 -15.02 8.24
CA LEU A 46 -52.95 -14.04 7.30
C LEU A 46 -52.38 -12.81 8.00
N ILE A 47 -53.03 -12.31 9.05
CA ILE A 47 -52.47 -11.25 9.89
C ILE A 47 -51.15 -11.71 10.52
N ALA A 48 -51.07 -12.94 11.04
CA ALA A 48 -49.81 -13.49 11.57
C ALA A 48 -48.70 -13.67 10.51
N GLN A 49 -49.05 -13.82 9.23
CA GLN A 49 -48.08 -13.80 8.13
C GLN A 49 -47.66 -12.38 7.76
N LEU A 50 -48.58 -11.41 7.84
CA LEU A 50 -48.27 -9.99 7.65
C LEU A 50 -47.38 -9.42 8.76
N THR A 51 -47.36 -10.00 9.96
CA THR A 51 -46.44 -9.59 11.04
C THR A 51 -45.00 -10.11 10.85
N GLN A 52 -44.75 -11.07 9.94
CA GLN A 52 -43.41 -11.63 9.73
C GLN A 52 -42.42 -10.55 9.25
N GLU A 53 -41.16 -10.66 9.65
CA GLU A 53 -40.08 -9.74 9.25
C GLU A 53 -39.54 -10.05 7.84
N HIS A 54 -40.42 -10.27 6.87
CA HIS A 54 -40.04 -10.59 5.49
C HIS A 54 -41.08 -10.09 4.47
N ALA A 55 -40.70 -9.16 3.59
CA ALA A 55 -41.64 -8.51 2.69
C ALA A 55 -42.24 -9.44 1.63
N GLU A 56 -41.53 -10.48 1.17
CA GLU A 56 -42.12 -11.48 0.26
C GLU A 56 -43.27 -12.25 0.92
N ILE A 57 -43.12 -12.63 2.20
CA ILE A 57 -44.18 -13.30 2.96
C ILE A 57 -45.37 -12.36 3.11
N ARG A 58 -45.11 -11.09 3.46
CA ARG A 58 -46.16 -10.08 3.57
C ARG A 58 -46.86 -9.83 2.24
N LEU A 59 -46.13 -9.78 1.13
CA LEU A 59 -46.69 -9.61 -0.22
C LEU A 59 -47.63 -10.76 -0.59
N SER A 60 -47.21 -12.01 -0.40
CA SER A 60 -48.05 -13.17 -0.65
C SER A 60 -49.27 -13.21 0.27
N ALA A 61 -49.10 -12.89 1.55
CA ALA A 61 -50.20 -12.78 2.50
C ALA A 61 -51.21 -11.71 2.06
N PHE A 62 -50.73 -10.55 1.63
CA PHE A 62 -51.54 -9.47 1.10
C PHE A 62 -52.33 -9.89 -0.16
N GLN A 63 -51.71 -10.60 -1.11
CA GLN A 63 -52.41 -11.11 -2.31
C GLN A 63 -53.58 -12.04 -1.94
N ILE A 64 -53.44 -12.85 -0.87
CA ILE A 64 -54.54 -13.68 -0.36
C ILE A 64 -55.62 -12.80 0.26
N VAL A 65 -55.22 -11.81 1.09
CA VAL A 65 -56.15 -10.85 1.71
C VAL A 65 -56.95 -10.12 0.64
N GLU A 66 -56.32 -9.67 -0.43
CA GLU A 66 -56.97 -8.94 -1.52
C GLU A 66 -58.06 -9.76 -2.20
N GLU A 67 -57.76 -11.01 -2.56
CA GLU A 67 -58.72 -11.91 -3.19
C GLU A 67 -59.91 -12.25 -2.27
N LEU A 68 -59.65 -12.47 -0.97
CA LEU A 68 -60.69 -12.78 0.02
C LEU A 68 -61.55 -11.55 0.37
N PHE A 69 -60.94 -10.36 0.38
CA PHE A 69 -61.64 -9.09 0.63
C PHE A 69 -62.69 -8.85 -0.45
N VAL A 70 -62.34 -9.01 -1.73
CA VAL A 70 -63.30 -8.80 -2.83
C VAL A 70 -64.47 -9.81 -2.79
N ARG A 71 -64.23 -11.04 -2.32
CA ARG A 71 -65.21 -12.13 -2.39
C ARG A 71 -66.13 -12.30 -1.17
N SER A 72 -65.73 -11.85 0.01
CA SER A 72 -66.49 -12.15 1.25
C SER A 72 -66.81 -10.90 2.06
N HIS A 73 -68.09 -10.70 2.38
CA HIS A 73 -68.55 -9.65 3.28
C HIS A 73 -67.94 -9.76 4.69
N GLN A 74 -67.92 -10.96 5.25
CA GLN A 74 -67.39 -11.17 6.59
C GLN A 74 -65.88 -10.93 6.66
N PHE A 75 -65.15 -11.36 5.63
CA PHE A 75 -63.70 -11.09 5.58
C PHE A 75 -63.40 -9.59 5.49
N ARG A 76 -64.20 -8.85 4.69
CA ARG A 76 -64.13 -7.38 4.65
C ARG A 76 -64.34 -6.77 6.02
N MET A 77 -65.37 -7.19 6.76
CA MET A 77 -65.62 -6.70 8.12
C MET A 77 -64.42 -6.93 9.04
N LEU A 78 -63.78 -8.10 8.97
CA LEU A 78 -62.57 -8.40 9.77
C LEU A 78 -61.41 -7.46 9.41
N VAL A 79 -61.08 -7.31 8.12
CA VAL A 79 -60.00 -6.41 7.66
C VAL A 79 -60.29 -4.95 8.01
N VAL A 80 -61.52 -4.47 7.77
CA VAL A 80 -61.93 -3.09 8.07
C VAL A 80 -61.92 -2.83 9.58
N SER A 81 -62.35 -3.78 10.40
CA SER A 81 -62.33 -3.63 11.87
C SER A 81 -60.93 -3.34 12.40
N ASN A 82 -59.90 -3.93 11.78
CA ASN A 82 -58.50 -3.74 12.13
C ASN A 82 -57.70 -3.05 11.00
N PHE A 83 -58.31 -2.09 10.32
CA PHE A 83 -57.71 -1.47 9.14
C PHE A 83 -56.40 -0.72 9.44
N GLN A 84 -56.25 -0.18 10.65
CA GLN A 84 -55.05 0.54 11.04
C GLN A 84 -53.81 -0.38 11.09
N GLU A 85 -53.89 -1.49 11.84
CA GLU A 85 -52.80 -2.48 11.91
C GLU A 85 -52.51 -3.05 10.51
N PHE A 86 -53.56 -3.32 9.73
CA PHE A 86 -53.39 -3.77 8.35
C PHE A 86 -52.58 -2.78 7.49
N LEU A 87 -52.88 -1.48 7.56
CA LEU A 87 -52.13 -0.45 6.83
C LEU A 87 -50.70 -0.30 7.35
N GLU A 88 -50.48 -0.38 8.67
CA GLU A 88 -49.15 -0.36 9.28
C GLU A 88 -48.29 -1.52 8.75
N LEU A 89 -48.83 -2.74 8.68
CA LEU A 89 -48.10 -3.92 8.22
C LEU A 89 -47.82 -3.95 6.71
N THR A 90 -48.65 -3.30 5.88
CA THR A 90 -48.62 -3.40 4.41
C THR A 90 -48.04 -2.17 3.70
N LEU A 91 -48.30 -0.96 4.20
CA LEU A 91 -47.71 0.27 3.66
C LEU A 91 -46.49 0.72 4.45
N GLY A 92 -46.33 0.27 5.71
CA GLY A 92 -45.34 0.79 6.64
C GLY A 92 -45.69 2.20 7.06
N THR A 93 -46.98 2.44 7.40
CA THR A 93 -47.45 3.79 7.69
C THR A 93 -46.78 4.36 8.95
N ASP A 94 -46.49 3.55 9.96
CA ASP A 94 -45.72 3.94 11.14
C ASP A 94 -44.23 4.12 10.81
N PRO A 95 -43.62 5.31 10.99
CA PRO A 95 -42.19 5.52 10.74
C PRO A 95 -41.29 4.69 11.67
N ALA A 96 -41.78 4.25 12.83
CA ALA A 96 -41.03 3.36 13.72
C ALA A 96 -40.99 1.91 13.19
N GLN A 97 -41.93 1.55 12.31
CA GLN A 97 -42.09 0.20 11.76
C GLN A 97 -42.13 0.23 10.23
N PRO A 98 -40.97 0.47 9.57
CA PRO A 98 -40.89 0.41 8.12
C PRO A 98 -41.13 -1.02 7.62
N LEU A 99 -41.48 -1.14 6.34
CA LEU A 99 -41.63 -2.44 5.71
C LEU A 99 -40.31 -3.24 5.76
N PRO A 100 -40.38 -4.55 6.07
CA PRO A 100 -39.19 -5.38 6.16
C PRO A 100 -38.53 -5.57 4.80
N PRO A 101 -37.27 -6.05 4.76
CA PRO A 101 -36.63 -6.44 3.50
C PRO A 101 -37.28 -7.70 2.89
N PRO A 102 -37.08 -7.98 1.58
CA PRO A 102 -36.29 -7.20 0.62
C PRO A 102 -37.01 -5.94 0.09
N ARG A 103 -36.24 -4.90 -0.24
CA ARG A 103 -36.76 -3.57 -0.65
C ARG A 103 -37.71 -3.63 -1.84
N GLU A 104 -37.40 -4.44 -2.85
CA GLU A 104 -38.22 -4.57 -4.05
C GLU A 104 -39.60 -5.19 -3.75
N ALA A 105 -39.64 -6.22 -2.91
CA ALA A 105 -40.90 -6.82 -2.48
C ALA A 105 -41.70 -5.85 -1.60
N ALA A 106 -41.04 -5.09 -0.72
CA ALA A 106 -41.69 -4.05 0.07
C ALA A 106 -42.31 -2.94 -0.79
N GLN A 107 -41.60 -2.51 -1.84
CA GLN A 107 -42.13 -1.54 -2.82
C GLN A 107 -43.33 -2.11 -3.58
N ARG A 108 -43.25 -3.35 -4.07
CA ARG A 108 -44.37 -4.02 -4.73
C ARG A 108 -45.58 -4.18 -3.81
N LEU A 109 -45.36 -4.56 -2.55
CA LEU A 109 -46.41 -4.65 -1.53
C LEU A 109 -47.05 -3.28 -1.31
N ARG A 110 -46.26 -2.21 -1.18
CA ARG A 110 -46.77 -0.85 -1.01
C ARG A 110 -47.62 -0.41 -2.20
N GLN A 111 -47.13 -0.62 -3.43
CA GLN A 111 -47.88 -0.31 -4.65
C GLN A 111 -49.18 -1.12 -4.76
N ALA A 112 -49.12 -2.43 -4.53
CA ALA A 112 -50.27 -3.30 -4.60
C ALA A 112 -51.33 -2.92 -3.55
N THR A 113 -50.91 -2.64 -2.33
CA THR A 113 -51.79 -2.18 -1.25
C THR A 113 -52.43 -0.85 -1.56
N THR A 114 -51.66 0.10 -2.07
CA THR A 114 -52.16 1.45 -2.42
C THR A 114 -53.26 1.35 -3.49
N ARG A 115 -53.00 0.59 -4.57
CA ARG A 115 -53.97 0.33 -5.64
C ARG A 115 -55.21 -0.42 -5.13
N ALA A 116 -55.02 -1.43 -4.28
CA ALA A 116 -56.14 -2.20 -3.74
C ALA A 116 -57.03 -1.36 -2.82
N VAL A 117 -56.44 -0.53 -1.94
CA VAL A 117 -57.20 0.35 -1.03
C VAL A 117 -58.00 1.38 -1.82
N GLU A 118 -57.44 1.93 -2.89
CA GLU A 118 -58.18 2.80 -3.81
C GLU A 118 -59.37 2.07 -4.45
N GLY A 119 -59.12 0.91 -5.08
CA GLY A 119 -60.19 0.12 -5.70
C GLY A 119 -61.23 -0.43 -4.71
N TRP A 120 -60.85 -0.70 -3.45
CA TRP A 120 -61.79 -1.10 -2.40
C TRP A 120 -62.62 0.08 -1.92
N ASN A 121 -62.02 1.27 -1.81
CA ASN A 121 -62.76 2.47 -1.43
C ASN A 121 -63.79 2.84 -2.50
N GLU A 122 -63.45 2.74 -3.78
CA GLU A 122 -64.41 2.97 -4.88
C GLU A 122 -65.60 2.00 -4.84
N LYS A 123 -65.35 0.71 -4.56
CA LYS A 123 -66.40 -0.33 -4.58
C LYS A 123 -67.19 -0.45 -3.29
N PHE A 124 -66.57 -0.14 -2.15
CA PHE A 124 -67.11 -0.46 -0.83
C PHE A 124 -66.99 0.68 0.19
N GLY A 125 -66.39 1.82 -0.17
CA GLY A 125 -66.17 2.96 0.74
C GLY A 125 -67.44 3.50 1.36
N GLU A 126 -68.55 3.55 0.59
CA GLU A 126 -69.86 3.98 1.08
C GLU A 126 -70.40 3.07 2.20
N ALA A 127 -70.21 1.75 2.07
CA ALA A 127 -70.67 0.77 3.04
C ALA A 127 -69.78 0.73 4.30
N TYR A 128 -68.47 0.99 4.17
CA TYR A 128 -67.51 0.90 5.26
C TYR A 128 -66.82 2.23 5.54
N LYS A 129 -67.43 3.01 6.43
CA LYS A 129 -66.89 4.33 6.85
C LYS A 129 -65.41 4.29 7.25
N LYS A 130 -64.95 3.25 7.94
CA LYS A 130 -63.54 3.11 8.36
C LYS A 130 -62.58 2.89 7.18
N LEU A 131 -63.03 2.22 6.12
CA LEU A 131 -62.27 2.10 4.86
C LEU A 131 -62.17 3.46 4.17
N ALA A 132 -63.28 4.19 4.06
CA ALA A 132 -63.29 5.53 3.47
C ALA A 132 -62.43 6.53 4.23
N LEU A 133 -62.51 6.53 5.57
CA LEU A 133 -61.65 7.35 6.43
C LEU A 133 -60.18 6.97 6.28
N GLY A 134 -59.87 5.67 6.17
CA GLY A 134 -58.51 5.19 5.97
C GLY A 134 -57.93 5.59 4.61
N TYR A 135 -58.70 5.48 3.53
CA TYR A 135 -58.32 6.00 2.21
C TYR A 135 -58.09 7.51 2.24
N HIS A 136 -59.03 8.27 2.82
CA HIS A 136 -58.90 9.72 2.97
C HIS A 136 -57.66 10.09 3.80
N PHE A 137 -57.36 9.34 4.86
CA PHE A 137 -56.15 9.53 5.66
C PHE A 137 -54.86 9.33 4.86
N LEU A 138 -54.78 8.27 4.04
CA LEU A 138 -53.61 8.02 3.19
C LEU A 138 -53.39 9.14 2.16
N ARG A 139 -54.48 9.59 1.53
CA ARG A 139 -54.45 10.63 0.49
C ARG A 139 -54.10 12.01 1.04
N HIS A 140 -54.72 12.42 2.15
CA HIS A 140 -54.59 13.79 2.65
C HIS A 140 -53.56 13.97 3.77
N ASN A 141 -53.47 13.03 4.72
CA ASN A 141 -52.60 13.20 5.89
C ASN A 141 -51.19 12.65 5.63
N LYS A 142 -51.07 11.43 5.11
CA LYS A 142 -49.74 10.86 4.79
C LYS A 142 -49.20 11.33 3.45
N LYS A 143 -50.04 11.96 2.62
CA LYS A 143 -49.71 12.44 1.27
C LYS A 143 -49.00 11.33 0.48
N VAL A 144 -49.52 10.11 0.58
CA VAL A 144 -49.09 9.00 -0.26
C VAL A 144 -49.58 9.32 -1.66
N ASP A 145 -48.66 9.47 -2.59
CA ASP A 145 -49.02 9.75 -3.97
C ASP A 145 -49.48 8.45 -4.65
N PHE A 146 -50.78 8.38 -4.95
CA PHE A 146 -51.38 7.23 -5.64
C PHE A 146 -50.96 7.18 -7.13
N GLN A 147 -50.45 8.28 -7.68
CA GLN A 147 -49.92 8.36 -9.06
C GLN A 147 -48.43 8.01 -9.12
N ASP A 148 -47.70 8.06 -8.00
CA ASP A 148 -46.29 7.68 -7.95
C ASP A 148 -46.13 6.17 -8.18
N THR A 149 -45.26 5.82 -9.13
CA THR A 149 -44.82 4.45 -9.40
C THR A 149 -44.41 3.70 -8.14
N ASN A 150 -43.84 4.37 -7.13
CA ASN A 150 -43.38 3.77 -5.89
C ASN A 150 -44.32 3.95 -4.69
N ALA A 151 -45.45 4.63 -4.87
CA ALA A 151 -46.40 4.99 -3.80
C ALA A 151 -45.72 5.58 -2.56
N ARG A 152 -44.72 6.46 -2.74
CA ARG A 152 -43.95 7.07 -1.63
C ARG A 152 -44.72 8.24 -1.03
N SER A 153 -44.40 8.53 0.23
CA SER A 153 -44.86 9.77 0.88
C SER A 153 -43.97 10.96 0.50
N LEU A 154 -44.52 12.18 0.51
CA LEU A 154 -43.74 13.40 0.28
C LEU A 154 -42.54 13.56 1.24
N ALA A 155 -42.69 13.10 2.49
CA ALA A 155 -41.63 13.16 3.49
C ALA A 155 -40.47 12.19 3.17
N GLU A 156 -40.77 11.00 2.65
CA GLU A 156 -39.77 10.01 2.22
C GLU A 156 -39.01 10.52 1.00
N ARG A 157 -39.72 11.09 0.01
CA ARG A 157 -39.12 11.73 -1.17
C ARG A 157 -38.15 12.85 -0.78
N LYS A 158 -38.57 13.77 0.10
CA LYS A 158 -37.73 14.87 0.56
C LYS A 158 -36.44 14.37 1.24
N ARG A 159 -36.55 13.31 2.06
CA ARG A 159 -35.39 12.71 2.75
C ARG A 159 -34.40 12.09 1.78
N GLU A 160 -34.86 11.46 0.70
CA GLU A 160 -33.98 10.89 -0.32
C GLU A 160 -33.31 11.98 -1.16
N GLU A 161 -34.06 13.01 -1.55
CA GLU A 161 -33.52 14.18 -2.26
C GLU A 161 -32.45 14.90 -1.41
N GLU A 162 -32.66 15.06 -0.10
CA GLU A 162 -31.66 15.61 0.83
C GLU A 162 -30.40 14.74 0.92
N LYS A 163 -30.56 13.41 0.98
CA LYS A 163 -29.42 12.48 0.94
C LYS A 163 -28.65 12.57 -0.37
N GLN A 164 -29.35 12.65 -1.50
CA GLN A 164 -28.73 12.78 -2.81
C GLN A 164 -27.96 14.10 -2.90
N LYS A 165 -28.58 15.22 -2.52
CA LYS A 165 -27.92 16.53 -2.44
C LYS A 165 -26.69 16.52 -1.55
N HIS A 166 -26.74 15.81 -0.43
CA HIS A 166 -25.59 15.67 0.46
C HIS A 166 -24.45 14.87 -0.19
N LEU A 167 -24.76 13.78 -0.89
CA LEU A 167 -23.76 13.01 -1.65
C LEU A 167 -23.15 13.83 -2.79
N ASP A 168 -24.00 14.55 -3.54
CA ASP A 168 -23.56 15.42 -4.63
C ASP A 168 -22.63 16.53 -4.10
N LYS A 169 -22.95 17.12 -2.93
CA LYS A 169 -22.09 18.09 -2.26
C LYS A 169 -20.72 17.50 -1.90
N ILE A 170 -20.67 16.29 -1.34
CA ILE A 170 -19.40 15.61 -1.03
C ILE A 170 -18.58 15.37 -2.30
N TYR A 171 -19.23 14.98 -3.40
CA TYR A 171 -18.53 14.76 -4.67
C TYR A 171 -18.02 16.07 -5.27
N GLN A 172 -18.80 17.15 -5.20
CA GLN A 172 -18.38 18.49 -5.61
C GLN A 172 -17.17 18.97 -4.79
N GLU A 173 -17.20 18.86 -3.46
CA GLU A 173 -16.08 19.22 -2.59
C GLU A 173 -14.80 18.44 -2.94
N ARG A 174 -14.94 17.14 -3.25
CA ARG A 174 -13.81 16.30 -3.69
C ARG A 174 -13.26 16.70 -5.05
N ALA A 175 -14.12 17.13 -5.98
CA ALA A 175 -13.67 17.66 -7.27
C ALA A 175 -12.97 19.02 -7.12
N SER A 176 -13.50 19.93 -6.29
CA SER A 176 -12.83 21.20 -5.98
C SER A 176 -11.48 20.99 -5.28
N GLN A 177 -11.36 19.96 -4.44
CA GLN A 177 -10.08 19.56 -3.86
C GLN A 177 -9.10 19.06 -4.94
N ALA A 178 -9.57 18.24 -5.90
CA ALA A 178 -8.75 17.78 -7.02
C ALA A 178 -8.27 18.94 -7.91
N GLU A 179 -9.13 19.93 -8.14
CA GLU A 179 -8.78 21.14 -8.90
C GLU A 179 -7.66 21.94 -8.24
N ARG A 180 -7.73 22.14 -6.92
CA ARG A 180 -6.67 22.82 -6.17
C ARG A 180 -5.35 22.06 -6.21
N GLU A 181 -5.38 20.75 -5.97
CA GLU A 181 -4.17 19.90 -6.06
C GLU A 181 -3.57 19.93 -7.46
N MET A 182 -4.41 19.89 -8.50
CA MET A 182 -3.95 19.95 -9.88
C MET A 182 -3.30 21.29 -10.22
N GLN A 183 -3.85 22.40 -9.72
CA GLN A 183 -3.24 23.71 -9.91
C GLN A 183 -1.92 23.88 -9.15
N GLU A 184 -1.81 23.29 -7.96
CA GLU A 184 -0.58 23.31 -7.15
C GLU A 184 0.52 22.47 -7.80
N MET A 185 0.20 21.26 -8.27
CA MET A 185 1.18 20.36 -8.87
C MET A 185 1.41 20.58 -10.37
N SER A 186 0.60 21.38 -11.09
CA SER A 186 0.78 21.54 -12.54
C SER A 186 2.12 22.17 -12.92
N GLY A 187 2.59 23.17 -12.17
CA GLY A 187 3.88 23.80 -12.45
C GLY A 187 5.07 22.86 -12.22
N GLU A 188 5.01 22.00 -11.19
CA GLU A 188 6.00 20.94 -10.97
C GLU A 188 5.98 19.92 -12.12
N ILE A 189 4.79 19.49 -12.55
CA ILE A 189 4.65 18.54 -13.66
C ILE A 189 5.23 19.11 -14.96
N GLU A 190 4.86 20.35 -15.32
CA GLU A 190 5.37 21.04 -16.52
C GLU A 190 6.89 21.22 -16.48
N SER A 191 7.45 21.54 -15.31
CA SER A 191 8.90 21.66 -15.14
C SER A 191 9.60 20.32 -15.32
N CYS A 192 9.09 19.25 -14.71
CA CYS A 192 9.66 17.90 -14.87
C CYS A 192 9.53 17.36 -16.30
N LEU A 193 8.41 17.65 -16.98
CA LEU A 193 8.25 17.34 -18.41
C LEU A 193 9.25 18.10 -19.28
N THR A 194 9.50 19.38 -18.96
CA THR A 194 10.50 20.19 -19.70
C THR A 194 11.92 19.67 -19.46
N GLU A 195 12.24 19.30 -18.22
CA GLU A 195 13.55 18.76 -17.84
C GLU A 195 13.85 17.45 -18.58
N VAL A 196 12.93 16.49 -18.54
CA VAL A 196 13.12 15.20 -19.22
C VAL A 196 13.13 15.36 -20.74
N GLU A 197 12.31 16.25 -21.31
CA GLU A 197 12.39 16.57 -22.74
C GLU A 197 13.73 17.22 -23.12
N SER A 198 14.28 18.06 -22.24
CA SER A 198 15.61 18.65 -22.46
C SER A 198 16.69 17.57 -22.43
N CYS A 199 16.61 16.60 -21.51
CA CYS A 199 17.51 15.44 -21.53
C CYS A 199 17.39 14.67 -22.85
N PHE A 200 16.17 14.42 -23.34
CA PHE A 200 15.96 13.74 -24.62
C PHE A 200 16.53 14.52 -25.81
N ARG A 201 16.35 15.85 -25.85
CA ARG A 201 16.93 16.70 -26.92
C ARG A 201 18.46 16.71 -26.91
N LEU A 202 19.08 16.58 -25.74
CA LEU A 202 20.54 16.51 -25.63
C LEU A 202 21.09 15.12 -26.01
N LEU A 203 20.38 14.05 -25.66
CA LEU A 203 20.75 12.68 -26.04
C LEU A 203 20.49 12.41 -27.53
N VAL A 204 19.43 12.98 -28.08
CA VAL A 204 19.00 12.81 -29.48
C VAL A 204 18.66 14.19 -30.06
N PRO A 205 19.64 14.90 -30.63
CA PRO A 205 19.47 16.27 -31.16
C PRO A 205 18.59 16.39 -32.42
N PHE A 206 17.86 15.33 -32.79
CA PHE A 206 16.98 15.30 -33.95
C PHE A 206 15.57 14.98 -33.50
N ASP A 207 14.58 15.70 -34.03
CA ASP A 207 13.17 15.50 -33.72
C ASP A 207 12.71 14.12 -34.24
N PHE A 208 12.82 13.09 -33.39
CA PHE A 208 12.02 11.89 -33.53
C PHE A 208 10.64 12.18 -32.94
N ASP A 209 9.80 12.85 -33.72
CA ASP A 209 8.38 12.81 -33.42
C ASP A 209 7.88 11.39 -33.71
N PRO A 210 7.33 10.67 -32.72
CA PRO A 210 6.77 9.34 -32.95
C PRO A 210 5.58 9.50 -33.90
N ASN A 211 5.76 9.07 -35.16
CA ASN A 211 4.64 8.95 -36.09
C ASN A 211 3.62 7.98 -35.46
N PRO A 212 2.38 8.41 -35.12
CA PRO A 212 1.41 7.55 -34.45
C PRO A 212 0.93 6.36 -35.31
N GLU A 213 1.41 6.21 -36.53
CA GLU A 213 0.97 5.17 -37.46
C GLU A 213 1.74 3.84 -37.33
N THR A 214 2.85 3.78 -36.58
CA THR A 214 3.65 2.54 -36.49
C THR A 214 2.90 1.39 -35.81
N GLU A 215 1.86 1.65 -35.01
CA GLU A 215 1.01 0.56 -34.47
C GLU A 215 -0.20 0.21 -35.34
N SER A 216 -0.54 0.98 -36.37
CA SER A 216 -1.73 0.70 -37.19
C SER A 216 -1.44 0.09 -38.57
N LEU A 217 -0.18 0.00 -39.01
CA LEU A 217 0.18 -0.64 -40.28
C LEU A 217 0.30 -2.17 -40.14
N GLY A 218 -0.73 -2.77 -39.56
CA GLY A 218 -0.92 -4.20 -39.43
C GLY A 218 -2.18 -4.68 -40.11
N MET A 219 -2.63 -4.09 -41.24
CA MET A 219 -3.53 -4.70 -42.25
C MET A 219 -3.98 -3.66 -43.30
N ALA A 220 -4.07 -4.12 -44.55
CA ALA A 220 -4.72 -3.48 -45.70
C ALA A 220 -3.94 -2.39 -46.47
N SER A 221 -2.98 -2.85 -47.27
CA SER A 221 -2.58 -2.20 -48.52
C SER A 221 -3.73 -2.24 -49.53
N GLY A 222 -4.26 -1.09 -49.94
CA GLY A 222 -5.22 -0.98 -51.04
C GLY A 222 -5.75 0.43 -51.30
N MET A 223 -5.30 1.02 -52.41
CA MET A 223 -5.90 2.12 -53.18
C MET A 223 -5.71 3.56 -52.66
N SER A 224 -4.94 4.33 -53.45
CA SER A 224 -5.26 5.67 -54.01
C SER A 224 -5.80 6.76 -53.07
N ASP A 225 -5.11 7.89 -52.91
CA ASP A 225 -5.27 9.05 -53.80
C ASP A 225 -4.41 10.26 -53.33
N ALA A 226 -4.02 11.07 -54.30
CA ALA A 226 -3.21 12.25 -54.12
C ALA A 226 -3.98 13.41 -53.45
N LEU A 227 -3.37 14.09 -52.48
CA LEU A 227 -3.74 15.46 -52.13
C LEU A 227 -2.48 16.34 -51.99
N ARG A 228 -2.04 16.89 -53.13
CA ARG A 228 -1.10 18.01 -53.20
C ARG A 228 -1.82 19.25 -52.69
N SER A 229 -1.42 19.78 -51.53
CA SER A 229 -1.81 21.13 -51.10
C SER A 229 -0.62 22.08 -51.26
N SER A 230 -0.71 22.91 -52.29
CA SER A 230 0.22 23.96 -52.64
C SER A 230 0.05 25.15 -51.69
N CYS A 231 1.08 25.50 -50.92
CA CYS A 231 1.18 26.78 -50.24
C CYS A 231 2.24 27.62 -50.94
N ALA A 232 1.79 28.35 -51.97
CA ALA A 232 2.54 29.39 -52.63
C ALA A 232 2.24 30.76 -51.99
N GLY A 233 3.30 31.50 -51.69
CA GLY A 233 3.26 32.97 -51.64
C GLY A 233 3.37 33.60 -50.25
N GLN A 234 4.51 34.22 -49.96
CA GLN A 234 4.61 35.69 -50.09
C GLN A 234 6.05 36.16 -49.87
N VAL A 235 6.50 36.93 -50.86
CA VAL A 235 7.79 37.59 -50.97
C VAL A 235 7.75 38.86 -50.13
N GLY A 236 8.61 38.96 -49.12
CA GLY A 236 8.88 40.18 -48.34
C GLY A 236 10.38 40.51 -48.38
N PRO A 237 10.79 41.70 -48.86
CA PRO A 237 12.18 41.98 -49.22
C PRO A 237 13.01 42.39 -48.01
N CYS A 238 14.00 41.57 -47.63
CA CYS A 238 14.99 41.95 -46.62
C CYS A 238 16.10 42.79 -47.25
N ARG A 239 16.33 43.95 -46.63
CA ARG A 239 17.27 44.99 -47.04
C ARG A 239 18.70 44.47 -47.14
N SER A 240 19.32 44.80 -48.26
CA SER A 240 20.75 44.77 -48.55
C SER A 240 21.57 45.52 -47.49
N GLY A 241 22.22 44.77 -46.60
CA GLY A 241 23.41 45.23 -45.88
C GLY A 241 24.64 44.68 -46.59
N THR A 242 25.49 45.57 -47.08
CA THR A 242 26.80 45.23 -47.67
C THR A 242 27.66 44.47 -46.65
N PRO A 243 28.17 43.27 -46.97
CA PRO A 243 29.04 42.52 -46.07
C PRO A 243 30.43 43.16 -46.04
N ASP A 244 30.86 43.62 -44.87
CA ASP A 244 32.25 44.01 -44.61
C ASP A 244 33.13 42.74 -44.63
N PRO A 245 34.14 42.64 -45.51
CA PRO A 245 34.90 41.42 -45.71
C PRO A 245 36.08 41.36 -44.75
N ARG A 246 35.82 41.17 -43.45
CA ARG A 246 36.85 40.79 -42.46
C ARG A 246 36.21 39.87 -41.42
N ASP A 247 36.94 38.79 -41.11
CA ASP A 247 36.65 37.81 -40.05
C ASP A 247 35.63 36.71 -40.38
N GLY A 248 35.93 35.97 -41.45
CA GLY A 248 35.50 34.59 -41.61
C GLY A 248 36.49 33.63 -40.94
N GLU A 249 36.55 33.62 -39.61
CA GLU A 249 37.23 32.56 -38.87
C GLU A 249 36.32 31.32 -38.84
N GLN A 250 36.37 30.52 -39.91
CA GLN A 250 35.79 29.18 -39.88
C GLN A 250 36.68 28.28 -39.00
N PRO A 251 36.12 27.60 -37.98
CA PRO A 251 36.84 26.62 -37.21
C PRO A 251 37.04 25.34 -38.05
N CYS A 252 38.18 25.24 -38.73
CA CYS A 252 38.59 24.04 -39.44
C CYS A 252 39.30 23.07 -38.47
N CYS A 253 38.56 22.16 -37.86
CA CYS A 253 39.10 21.08 -37.01
C CYS A 253 39.53 19.82 -37.80
N SER A 254 40.09 19.98 -39.01
CA SER A 254 40.51 18.85 -39.85
C SER A 254 42.03 18.60 -39.85
N ARG A 255 42.77 19.13 -38.86
CA ARG A 255 44.24 19.05 -38.86
C ARG A 255 44.85 17.83 -38.17
N ASP A 256 44.06 16.94 -37.59
CA ASP A 256 44.57 15.83 -36.77
C ASP A 256 44.15 14.43 -37.25
N LEU A 257 44.10 14.19 -38.56
CA LEU A 257 44.05 12.81 -39.07
C LEU A 257 45.48 12.29 -39.28
N PRO A 258 45.99 11.41 -38.41
CA PRO A 258 47.32 10.82 -38.58
C PRO A 258 47.33 9.98 -39.86
N ALA A 259 48.29 10.27 -40.73
CA ALA A 259 48.54 9.52 -41.95
C ALA A 259 48.75 8.04 -41.61
N SER A 260 47.76 7.20 -41.92
CA SER A 260 47.81 5.76 -41.72
C SER A 260 49.07 5.19 -42.34
N ALA A 261 49.93 4.66 -41.47
CA ALA A 261 51.21 4.10 -41.80
C ALA A 261 51.05 2.85 -42.67
N GLY A 262 51.70 2.89 -43.85
CA GLY A 262 52.41 1.75 -44.43
C GLY A 262 51.57 0.53 -44.79
N HIS A 263 50.93 0.56 -45.97
CA HIS A 263 50.58 -0.66 -46.66
C HIS A 263 51.84 -1.50 -46.97
N PRO A 264 51.85 -2.81 -46.65
CA PRO A 264 52.99 -3.67 -46.90
C PRO A 264 53.14 -3.93 -48.40
N ARG A 265 54.29 -3.46 -48.91
CA ARG A 265 55.00 -3.81 -50.14
C ARG A 265 54.66 -5.22 -50.68
N ALA A 266 53.60 -5.31 -51.49
CA ALA A 266 53.34 -6.49 -52.31
C ALA A 266 54.28 -6.46 -53.52
N GLY A 267 54.94 -7.59 -53.76
CA GLY A 267 56.10 -7.74 -54.62
C GLY A 267 55.84 -7.53 -56.11
N GLY A 268 56.96 -7.37 -56.81
CA GLY A 268 57.06 -7.00 -58.21
C GLY A 268 56.27 -7.88 -59.16
N GLY A 269 55.51 -7.22 -60.04
CA GLY A 269 54.98 -7.76 -61.28
C GLY A 269 55.30 -6.78 -62.39
N ALA A 270 56.25 -7.18 -63.24
CA ALA A 270 56.54 -6.73 -64.60
C ALA A 270 56.12 -5.31 -65.07
N GLN A 271 57.13 -4.54 -65.48
CA GLN A 271 56.99 -3.37 -66.36
C GLN A 271 56.04 -3.64 -67.54
N PRO A 272 55.06 -2.76 -67.81
CA PRO A 272 54.52 -2.56 -69.14
C PRO A 272 55.04 -1.21 -69.65
N SER A 273 56.08 -1.27 -70.46
CA SER A 273 56.55 -0.13 -71.23
C SER A 273 55.82 -0.07 -72.57
N GLN A 274 55.37 1.14 -72.95
CA GLN A 274 54.91 1.54 -74.30
C GLN A 274 53.45 1.10 -74.56
N THR A 275 52.49 1.99 -74.84
CA THR A 275 52.49 2.98 -75.92
C THR A 275 51.61 4.18 -75.59
N ALA A 276 52.16 5.37 -75.78
CA ALA A 276 51.43 6.62 -75.79
C ALA A 276 50.61 6.73 -77.10
N THR A 277 49.30 6.71 -76.99
CA THR A 277 48.39 7.24 -78.02
C THR A 277 47.56 8.30 -77.30
N GLY A 278 48.02 9.54 -77.42
CA GLY A 278 47.30 10.70 -76.92
C GLY A 278 46.06 10.91 -77.78
N ASP A 279 44.89 10.76 -77.16
CA ASP A 279 43.64 11.27 -77.70
C ASP A 279 43.38 12.62 -77.01
N PRO A 280 43.39 13.74 -77.74
CA PRO A 280 43.21 15.06 -77.15
C PRO A 280 41.73 15.45 -77.23
N SER A 281 40.93 15.09 -76.21
CA SER A 281 39.58 15.65 -76.07
C SER A 281 39.14 15.90 -74.62
N ASP A 282 40.06 15.94 -73.66
CA ASP A 282 39.70 16.00 -72.23
C ASP A 282 39.66 17.42 -71.63
N GLU A 283 39.81 18.49 -72.43
CA GLU A 283 39.84 19.86 -71.89
C GLU A 283 38.47 20.37 -71.38
N ASP A 284 37.37 19.71 -71.74
CA ASP A 284 36.02 20.09 -71.28
C ASP A 284 35.60 19.39 -69.96
N GLU A 285 36.28 18.32 -69.52
CA GLU A 285 35.92 17.62 -68.26
C GLU A 285 36.40 18.37 -67.00
N ASP A 286 37.51 19.10 -67.08
CA ASP A 286 38.10 19.79 -65.92
C ASP A 286 37.23 20.96 -65.42
N SER A 287 36.55 21.68 -66.32
CA SER A 287 35.68 22.80 -65.93
C SER A 287 34.43 22.34 -65.18
N ASP A 288 33.85 21.21 -65.59
CA ASP A 288 32.69 20.61 -64.89
C ASP A 288 33.11 20.05 -63.52
N LEU A 289 34.35 19.55 -63.40
CA LEU A 289 34.87 19.02 -62.15
C LEU A 289 35.02 20.10 -61.07
N GLU A 290 35.57 21.28 -61.41
CA GLU A 290 35.72 22.39 -60.45
C GLU A 290 34.37 22.93 -59.97
N GLU A 291 33.40 23.10 -60.87
CA GLU A 291 32.05 23.54 -60.50
C GLU A 291 31.30 22.49 -59.67
N PHE A 292 31.48 21.21 -59.98
CA PHE A 292 30.91 20.11 -59.21
C PHE A 292 31.47 20.06 -57.78
N VAL A 293 32.79 20.16 -57.62
CA VAL A 293 33.43 20.23 -56.29
C VAL A 293 32.94 21.46 -55.52
N ARG A 294 32.78 22.61 -56.19
CA ARG A 294 32.32 23.83 -55.53
C ARG A 294 30.85 23.79 -55.11
N SER A 295 30.01 23.07 -55.85
CA SER A 295 28.56 22.98 -55.58
C SER A 295 28.19 21.84 -54.63
N HIS A 296 28.88 20.70 -54.73
CA HIS A 296 28.54 19.49 -53.98
C HIS A 296 29.57 19.17 -52.87
N GLY A 297 30.77 19.78 -52.92
CA GLY A 297 31.87 19.48 -52.00
C GLY A 297 32.51 18.10 -52.24
N LEU A 298 32.11 17.40 -53.30
CA LEU A 298 32.58 16.06 -53.63
C LEU A 298 33.58 16.11 -54.79
N GLY A 299 34.65 15.31 -54.68
CA GLY A 299 35.70 15.24 -55.70
C GLY A 299 35.29 14.56 -57.02
N SER A 300 34.13 13.91 -57.09
CA SER A 300 33.63 13.23 -58.30
C SER A 300 32.16 12.85 -58.18
N HIS A 301 31.45 12.83 -59.32
CA HIS A 301 30.07 12.33 -59.43
C HIS A 301 29.93 10.82 -59.13
N LYS A 302 31.05 10.09 -59.14
CA LYS A 302 31.08 8.63 -58.91
C LYS A 302 31.08 8.25 -57.43
N TYR A 303 30.98 9.23 -56.52
CA TYR A 303 30.93 8.96 -55.09
C TYR A 303 29.54 8.45 -54.70
N THR A 304 29.40 7.13 -54.55
CA THR A 304 28.23 6.49 -53.98
C THR A 304 28.47 6.22 -52.50
N LEU A 305 27.56 6.71 -51.65
CA LEU A 305 27.54 6.42 -50.23
C LEU A 305 26.43 5.42 -49.96
N ASP A 306 26.79 4.18 -49.64
CA ASP A 306 25.84 3.18 -49.18
C ASP A 306 25.65 3.36 -47.68
N VAL A 307 24.48 3.88 -47.28
CA VAL A 307 24.11 4.04 -45.87
C VAL A 307 23.27 2.84 -45.46
N GLU A 308 23.90 1.90 -44.77
CA GLU A 308 23.20 0.82 -44.09
C GLU A 308 22.56 1.37 -42.80
N LEU A 309 21.26 1.66 -42.85
CA LEU A 309 20.49 1.97 -41.65
C LEU A 309 20.25 0.66 -40.90
N CYS A 310 20.80 0.52 -39.69
CA CYS A 310 20.47 -0.60 -38.82
C CYS A 310 18.95 -0.61 -38.58
N SER A 311 18.29 -1.73 -38.89
CA SER A 311 16.88 -1.95 -38.55
C SER A 311 16.68 -2.20 -37.05
N GLU A 312 17.76 -2.41 -36.31
CA GLU A 312 17.75 -2.36 -34.85
C GLU A 312 17.47 -0.91 -34.45
N GLY A 313 16.45 -0.68 -33.62
CA GLY A 313 16.02 0.66 -33.23
C GLY A 313 17.14 1.53 -32.63
N LEU A 314 16.82 2.79 -32.34
CA LEU A 314 17.73 3.70 -31.67
C LEU A 314 18.21 3.09 -30.35
N LYS A 315 19.52 2.89 -30.21
CA LYS A 315 20.17 2.43 -28.97
C LYS A 315 21.13 3.49 -28.49
N VAL A 316 20.81 4.11 -27.36
CA VAL A 316 21.71 5.09 -26.72
C VAL A 316 22.64 4.35 -25.77
N GLN A 317 23.92 4.28 -26.11
CA GLN A 317 24.92 3.70 -25.21
C GLN A 317 25.26 4.68 -24.09
N GLU A 318 25.15 4.21 -22.84
CA GLU A 318 25.60 4.94 -21.66
C GLU A 318 27.13 5.06 -21.71
N ASN A 319 27.65 6.27 -21.58
CA ASN A 319 29.08 6.59 -21.57
C ASN A 319 29.35 7.76 -20.60
N GLU A 320 30.62 8.11 -20.37
CA GLU A 320 31.01 9.17 -19.43
C GLU A 320 30.34 10.53 -19.72
N ASP A 321 30.13 10.87 -21.00
CA ASP A 321 29.55 12.15 -21.43
C ASP A 321 28.01 12.19 -21.24
N ASN A 322 27.32 11.06 -21.45
CA ASN A 322 25.86 10.97 -21.40
C ASN A 322 25.33 10.57 -20.02
N LEU A 323 26.18 10.02 -19.14
CA LEU A 323 25.81 9.47 -17.83
C LEU A 323 24.95 10.43 -17.01
N ALA A 324 25.36 11.71 -16.92
CA ALA A 324 24.66 12.72 -16.14
C ALA A 324 23.24 13.01 -16.70
N LEU A 325 23.08 13.03 -18.02
CA LEU A 325 21.79 13.24 -18.68
C LEU A 325 20.88 12.03 -18.51
N ILE A 326 21.42 10.83 -18.62
CA ILE A 326 20.68 9.58 -18.42
C ILE A 326 20.21 9.48 -16.96
N HIS A 327 21.06 9.82 -15.99
CA HIS A 327 20.69 9.84 -14.57
C HIS A 327 19.58 10.87 -14.29
N ALA A 328 19.73 12.10 -14.78
CA ALA A 328 18.69 13.14 -14.65
C ALA A 328 17.35 12.71 -15.29
N ALA A 329 17.40 12.11 -16.49
CA ALA A 329 16.21 11.54 -17.14
C ALA A 329 15.60 10.40 -16.30
N ARG A 330 16.40 9.47 -15.80
CA ARG A 330 15.93 8.35 -14.96
C ARG A 330 15.22 8.87 -13.71
N ASP A 331 15.78 9.87 -13.03
CA ASP A 331 15.20 10.40 -11.79
C ASP A 331 13.92 11.20 -12.02
N THR A 332 13.88 12.02 -13.07
CA THR A 332 12.64 12.72 -13.49
C THR A 332 11.55 11.73 -13.90
N LEU A 333 11.89 10.66 -14.63
CA LEU A 333 10.94 9.60 -15.01
C LEU A 333 10.44 8.80 -13.82
N LYS A 334 11.29 8.51 -12.82
CA LYS A 334 10.87 7.91 -11.54
C LYS A 334 9.83 8.80 -10.86
N LEU A 335 10.05 10.11 -10.82
CA LEU A 335 9.10 11.07 -10.25
C LEU A 335 7.76 11.10 -11.02
N ILE A 336 7.81 11.11 -12.36
CA ILE A 336 6.63 11.02 -13.23
C ILE A 336 5.83 9.75 -12.95
N ARG A 337 6.51 8.59 -12.92
CA ARG A 337 5.88 7.28 -12.74
C ARG A 337 5.26 7.11 -11.35
N ASN A 338 5.97 7.53 -10.30
CA ASN A 338 5.61 7.21 -8.92
C ASN A 338 4.72 8.27 -8.26
N LYS A 339 4.86 9.55 -8.63
CA LYS A 339 4.12 10.67 -8.02
C LYS A 339 3.04 11.23 -8.95
N PHE A 340 3.44 11.71 -10.13
CA PHE A 340 2.56 12.54 -10.97
C PHE A 340 1.49 11.73 -11.70
N LEU A 341 1.87 10.62 -12.35
CA LEU A 341 0.93 9.79 -13.09
C LEU A 341 -0.20 9.23 -12.19
N PRO A 342 0.08 8.70 -10.96
CA PRO A 342 -0.98 8.30 -10.03
C PRO A 342 -1.87 9.47 -9.58
N ALA A 343 -1.29 10.65 -9.32
CA ALA A 343 -2.03 11.83 -8.90
C ALA A 343 -3.04 12.27 -9.97
N VAL A 344 -2.58 12.40 -11.22
CA VAL A 344 -3.40 12.76 -12.39
C VAL A 344 -4.53 11.76 -12.61
N CYS A 345 -4.24 10.46 -12.54
CA CYS A 345 -5.28 9.43 -12.63
C CYS A 345 -6.35 9.58 -11.54
N SER A 346 -5.95 9.92 -10.31
CA SER A 346 -6.92 10.16 -9.23
C SER A 346 -7.78 11.42 -9.46
N TRP A 347 -7.24 12.47 -10.07
CA TRP A 347 -7.99 13.68 -10.41
C TRP A 347 -9.05 13.38 -11.48
N ILE A 348 -8.68 12.66 -12.53
CA ILE A 348 -9.62 12.22 -13.58
C ILE A 348 -10.78 11.44 -12.95
N GLN A 349 -10.49 10.49 -12.05
CA GLN A 349 -11.54 9.74 -11.36
C GLN A 349 -12.46 10.64 -10.50
N ARG A 350 -11.90 11.64 -9.82
CA ARG A 350 -12.69 12.58 -9.01
C ARG A 350 -13.57 13.48 -9.87
N PHE A 351 -13.07 13.99 -10.99
CA PHE A 351 -13.84 14.81 -11.92
C PHE A 351 -14.96 14.02 -12.63
N THR A 352 -14.68 12.79 -13.08
CA THR A 352 -15.68 11.95 -13.76
C THR A 352 -16.86 11.59 -12.85
N ARG A 353 -16.65 11.45 -11.53
CA ARG A 353 -17.73 11.16 -10.58
C ARG A 353 -18.76 12.27 -10.44
N VAL A 354 -18.36 13.53 -10.63
CA VAL A 354 -19.30 14.68 -10.60
C VAL A 354 -19.94 14.89 -11.97
N GLY A 355 -19.37 14.32 -13.03
CA GLY A 355 -19.79 14.58 -14.41
C GLY A 355 -19.39 15.98 -14.90
N THR A 356 -18.44 16.63 -14.24
CA THR A 356 -17.94 17.95 -14.65
C THR A 356 -16.99 17.80 -15.83
N HIS A 357 -17.53 17.87 -17.05
CA HIS A 357 -16.75 17.96 -18.30
C HIS A 357 -16.15 19.36 -18.50
N GLY A 358 -15.50 19.90 -17.47
CA GLY A 358 -14.89 21.23 -17.48
C GLY A 358 -13.46 21.21 -18.05
N GLY A 359 -12.87 22.41 -18.18
CA GLY A 359 -11.47 22.58 -18.58
C GLY A 359 -10.49 21.82 -17.67
N CYS A 360 -10.83 21.62 -16.39
CA CYS A 360 -10.01 20.87 -15.45
C CYS A 360 -9.90 19.37 -15.80
N LEU A 361 -10.99 18.74 -16.25
CA LEU A 361 -10.95 17.35 -16.69
C LEU A 361 -10.11 17.19 -17.96
N LYS A 362 -10.25 18.11 -18.93
CA LYS A 362 -9.44 18.11 -20.16
C LYS A 362 -7.96 18.26 -19.84
N ARG A 363 -7.59 19.28 -19.06
CA ARG A 363 -6.21 19.46 -18.60
C ARG A 363 -5.63 18.23 -17.91
N ALA A 364 -6.40 17.55 -17.06
CA ALA A 364 -5.92 16.33 -16.42
C ALA A 364 -5.70 15.18 -17.41
N ILE A 365 -6.53 15.07 -18.46
CA ILE A 365 -6.34 14.10 -19.54
C ILE A 365 -5.12 14.45 -20.37
N ASP A 366 -4.93 15.72 -20.71
CA ASP A 366 -3.78 16.21 -21.49
C ASP A 366 -2.48 15.95 -20.72
N LEU A 367 -2.41 16.33 -19.43
CA LEU A 367 -1.26 16.02 -18.56
C LEU A 367 -0.98 14.51 -18.48
N LYS A 368 -2.03 13.69 -18.43
CA LYS A 368 -1.86 12.23 -18.44
C LYS A 368 -1.20 11.78 -19.76
N ALA A 369 -1.69 12.28 -20.89
CA ALA A 369 -1.18 11.93 -22.21
C ALA A 369 0.29 12.36 -22.38
N GLU A 370 0.66 13.54 -21.91
CA GLU A 370 2.05 14.02 -21.93
C GLU A 370 2.97 13.16 -21.05
N LEU A 371 2.55 12.84 -19.82
CA LEU A 371 3.32 11.98 -18.93
C LEU A 371 3.50 10.56 -19.51
N GLU A 372 2.45 9.99 -20.11
CA GLU A 372 2.53 8.69 -20.78
C GLU A 372 3.36 8.76 -22.08
N LEU A 373 3.34 9.88 -22.81
CA LEU A 373 4.16 10.11 -24.00
C LEU A 373 5.65 10.13 -23.64
N VAL A 374 6.05 10.89 -22.62
CA VAL A 374 7.44 10.93 -22.15
C VAL A 374 7.93 9.56 -21.67
N LEU A 375 7.08 8.81 -20.94
CA LEU A 375 7.39 7.45 -20.53
C LEU A 375 7.56 6.49 -21.71
N ARG A 376 6.86 6.74 -22.83
CA ARG A 376 7.06 5.99 -24.09
C ARG A 376 8.35 6.39 -24.79
N LYS A 377 8.61 7.69 -24.93
CA LYS A 377 9.86 8.21 -25.52
C LYS A 377 11.09 7.62 -24.84
N TYR A 378 11.12 7.55 -23.51
CA TYR A 378 12.22 6.92 -22.79
C TYR A 378 12.42 5.44 -23.13
N LYS A 379 11.33 4.68 -23.30
CA LYS A 379 11.41 3.26 -23.69
C LYS A 379 11.93 3.08 -25.12
N GLU A 380 11.64 4.04 -26.00
CA GLU A 380 12.11 4.04 -27.39
C GLU A 380 13.60 4.40 -27.51
N LEU A 381 14.18 5.11 -26.54
CA LEU A 381 15.62 5.42 -26.50
C LEU A 381 16.53 4.20 -26.25
N ASP A 382 15.96 3.09 -25.78
CA ASP A 382 16.63 1.79 -25.51
C ASP A 382 18.05 1.95 -24.96
N ILE A 383 18.16 2.51 -23.75
CA ILE A 383 19.45 2.85 -23.14
C ILE A 383 20.14 1.58 -22.64
N GLU A 384 21.24 1.20 -23.30
CA GLU A 384 22.07 0.06 -22.88
C GLU A 384 23.01 0.49 -21.73
N PRO A 385 22.95 -0.16 -20.55
CA PRO A 385 23.87 0.14 -19.47
C PRO A 385 25.29 -0.28 -19.87
N GLU A 386 26.26 0.59 -19.63
CA GLU A 386 27.69 0.32 -19.83
C GLU A 386 28.15 -0.74 -18.82
N GLY A 387 27.92 -2.03 -19.13
CA GLY A 387 28.13 -3.10 -18.16
C GLY A 387 27.85 -4.52 -18.64
N GLY A 388 27.79 -4.75 -19.96
CA GLY A 388 27.57 -6.07 -20.56
C GLY A 388 28.74 -7.07 -20.48
N GLU A 389 29.88 -6.71 -19.90
CA GLU A 389 31.06 -7.59 -19.79
C GLU A 389 31.43 -8.01 -18.36
N ARG A 390 30.47 -7.96 -17.42
CA ARG A 390 30.63 -8.69 -16.16
C ARG A 390 30.36 -10.18 -16.42
N ARG A 391 31.44 -10.89 -16.79
CA ARG A 391 31.67 -12.34 -16.73
C ARG A 391 30.41 -13.21 -16.76
N ARG A 392 30.17 -13.83 -17.92
CA ARG A 392 29.61 -15.17 -18.01
C ARG A 392 30.42 -16.10 -17.10
N THR A 393 29.93 -16.36 -15.90
CA THR A 393 30.27 -17.57 -15.16
C THR A 393 28.94 -18.15 -14.71
N GLU A 394 28.58 -19.19 -15.43
CA GLU A 394 27.37 -19.98 -15.31
C GLU A 394 27.22 -20.51 -13.87
N ALA A 395 26.18 -20.10 -13.15
CA ALA A 395 25.62 -20.86 -12.05
C ALA A 395 24.17 -20.43 -11.81
N LEU A 396 23.27 -21.34 -12.17
CA LEU A 396 21.82 -21.28 -12.09
C LEU A 396 21.32 -21.03 -10.65
N GLY A 397 20.37 -20.10 -10.49
CA GLY A 397 19.56 -19.98 -9.28
C GLY A 397 18.71 -18.71 -9.28
N ASP A 398 17.46 -18.84 -9.76
CA ASP A 398 16.24 -18.17 -9.27
C ASP A 398 16.38 -16.68 -8.88
N ALA A 399 16.13 -15.74 -9.80
CA ALA A 399 14.84 -15.03 -9.94
C ALA A 399 14.40 -14.27 -8.67
N GLU A 400 14.10 -12.98 -8.85
CA GLU A 400 13.56 -12.00 -7.89
C GLU A 400 14.59 -11.26 -7.00
N GLU A 401 15.52 -10.51 -7.60
CA GLU A 401 16.19 -9.39 -6.92
C GLU A 401 15.55 -8.08 -7.40
N ASP A 402 14.39 -7.81 -6.80
CA ASP A 402 13.73 -6.51 -6.78
C ASP A 402 14.35 -5.65 -5.66
N GLU A 403 14.48 -4.35 -5.94
CA GLU A 403 14.65 -3.24 -4.99
C GLU A 403 16.02 -3.15 -4.29
N ASP A 404 16.97 -2.51 -4.99
CA ASP A 404 18.19 -1.90 -4.44
C ASP A 404 17.81 -0.81 -3.42
N ASP A 405 17.44 -1.24 -2.21
CA ASP A 405 17.52 -0.38 -1.04
C ASP A 405 19.01 -0.12 -0.78
N GLU A 406 19.34 1.17 -0.73
CA GLU A 406 20.69 1.74 -0.55
C GLU A 406 21.30 1.39 0.83
N ASP A 407 21.58 0.10 1.06
CA ASP A 407 22.34 -0.36 2.21
C ASP A 407 23.80 0.06 2.02
N PHE A 408 24.28 0.89 2.96
CA PHE A 408 25.63 1.42 2.98
C PHE A 408 26.67 0.29 2.78
N VAL A 409 27.36 0.32 1.65
CA VAL A 409 28.44 -0.62 1.35
C VAL A 409 29.58 -0.37 2.33
N GLU A 410 29.84 -1.33 3.21
CA GLU A 410 30.94 -1.29 4.16
C GLU A 410 32.27 -1.28 3.40
N VAL A 411 32.94 -0.12 3.40
CA VAL A 411 34.20 0.10 2.68
C VAL A 411 35.27 -0.79 3.30
N PRO A 412 35.85 -1.74 2.54
CA PRO A 412 36.96 -2.54 3.04
C PRO A 412 38.09 -1.64 3.52
N GLU A 413 38.58 -1.91 4.74
CA GLU A 413 39.71 -1.19 5.30
C GLU A 413 40.87 -1.18 4.30
N LYS A 414 41.39 0.01 4.00
CA LYS A 414 42.44 0.20 3.01
C LYS A 414 43.66 -0.67 3.39
N GLU A 415 43.91 -1.72 2.63
CA GLU A 415 45.08 -2.59 2.81
C GLU A 415 46.35 -1.74 2.78
N GLY A 416 47.16 -1.84 3.82
CA GLY A 416 48.37 -1.02 4.00
C GLY A 416 48.22 0.16 4.97
N TYR A 417 47.08 0.30 5.67
CA TYR A 417 47.05 1.10 6.88
C TYR A 417 47.84 0.39 7.97
N GLU A 418 49.15 0.65 8.06
CA GLU A 418 49.96 0.27 9.21
C GLU A 418 49.76 1.33 10.29
N PRO A 419 49.03 1.05 11.39
CA PRO A 419 48.85 2.02 12.48
C PRO A 419 50.18 2.33 13.18
N HIS A 420 51.20 1.50 12.95
CA HIS A 420 52.51 1.59 13.58
C HIS A 420 53.60 1.82 12.53
N ILE A 421 53.97 3.09 12.35
CA ILE A 421 55.14 3.48 11.55
C ILE A 421 56.40 2.83 12.17
N PRO A 422 57.14 1.98 11.44
CA PRO A 422 58.39 1.39 11.90
C PRO A 422 59.40 2.45 12.37
N ASP A 423 60.20 2.12 13.39
CA ASP A 423 61.11 3.07 14.06
C ASP A 423 62.03 3.87 13.12
N HIS A 424 62.41 3.29 11.99
CA HIS A 424 63.30 3.91 11.01
C HIS A 424 62.63 4.98 10.12
N LEU A 425 61.29 4.95 9.97
CA LEU A 425 60.53 5.93 9.19
C LEU A 425 60.00 7.09 10.06
N ARG A 426 59.98 6.91 11.39
CA ARG A 426 59.51 7.92 12.34
C ARG A 426 60.17 9.31 12.17
N PRO A 427 61.48 9.44 11.84
CA PRO A 427 62.10 10.75 11.62
C PRO A 427 61.48 11.54 10.46
N GLU A 428 61.05 10.88 9.37
CA GLU A 428 60.43 11.55 8.21
C GLU A 428 59.07 12.16 8.54
N TYR A 429 58.33 11.52 9.45
CA TYR A 429 57.05 12.02 9.97
C TYR A 429 57.22 12.99 11.16
N GLY A 430 58.45 13.43 11.46
CA GLY A 430 58.74 14.34 12.58
C GLY A 430 58.55 13.71 13.96
N LEU A 431 58.46 12.38 14.06
CA LEU A 431 58.38 11.62 15.30
C LEU A 431 59.78 11.20 15.74
N GLU A 432 60.67 12.17 15.96
CA GLU A 432 62.03 11.85 16.44
C GLU A 432 62.00 11.20 17.83
N ALA A 433 62.64 10.04 17.95
CA ALA A 433 62.88 9.37 19.22
C ALA A 433 63.89 10.20 20.04
N ALA A 434 63.38 11.12 20.86
CA ALA A 434 64.22 11.90 21.75
C ALA A 434 65.03 10.95 22.67
N PRO A 435 66.36 11.08 22.74
CA PRO A 435 67.19 10.21 23.56
C PRO A 435 66.76 10.29 25.02
N GLU A 436 66.70 9.12 25.69
CA GLU A 436 66.15 8.90 27.03
C GLU A 436 66.88 9.60 28.20
N LYS A 437 67.60 10.68 27.95
CA LYS A 437 68.33 11.44 28.96
C LYS A 437 67.84 12.88 28.91
N ASP A 438 67.16 13.27 29.99
CA ASP A 438 66.69 14.62 30.35
C ASP A 438 65.17 14.80 30.31
N THR A 439 64.51 14.01 31.17
CA THR A 439 63.09 14.09 31.56
C THR A 439 62.62 15.50 31.99
N VAL A 440 63.54 16.42 32.28
CA VAL A 440 63.19 17.79 32.71
C VAL A 440 62.79 18.67 31.52
N VAL A 441 63.41 18.52 30.35
CA VAL A 441 63.13 19.39 29.19
C VAL A 441 61.80 19.03 28.51
N ARG A 442 61.41 17.75 28.55
CA ARG A 442 60.13 17.30 27.98
C ARG A 442 58.93 17.91 28.71
N CYS A 443 58.99 18.06 30.03
CA CYS A 443 57.89 18.65 30.80
C CYS A 443 57.66 20.12 30.41
N LEU A 444 58.71 20.86 30.07
CA LEU A 444 58.58 22.26 29.64
C LEU A 444 57.97 22.37 28.24
N ARG A 445 58.44 21.58 27.27
CA ARG A 445 57.95 21.67 25.87
C ARG A 445 56.48 21.24 25.70
N THR A 446 56.04 20.19 26.42
CA THR A 446 54.64 19.75 26.34
C THR A 446 53.70 20.76 27.02
N ARG A 447 54.16 21.43 28.09
CA ARG A 447 53.38 22.48 28.75
C ARG A 447 53.23 23.72 27.88
N THR A 448 54.30 24.17 27.21
CA THR A 448 54.22 25.32 26.29
C THR A 448 53.24 25.07 25.15
N ARG A 449 53.25 23.87 24.55
CA ARG A 449 52.33 23.55 23.44
C ARG A 449 50.86 23.52 23.88
N MET A 450 50.57 22.99 25.08
CA MET A 450 49.21 23.03 25.63
C MET A 450 48.76 24.45 25.98
N ASP A 451 49.63 25.30 26.52
CA ASP A 451 49.26 26.68 26.87
C ASP A 451 49.06 27.57 25.61
N GLU A 452 49.78 27.30 24.51
CA GLU A 452 49.52 27.97 23.22
C GLU A 452 48.18 27.55 22.60
N GLU A 453 47.87 26.24 22.53
CA GLU A 453 46.59 25.75 21.98
C GLU A 453 45.38 26.19 22.81
N VAL A 454 45.56 26.47 24.09
CA VAL A 454 44.51 27.02 24.96
C VAL A 454 44.21 28.50 24.67
N SER A 455 45.19 29.25 24.15
CA SER A 455 45.04 30.68 23.90
C SER A 455 44.30 30.98 22.59
N ASP A 456 44.10 29.98 21.73
CA ASP A 456 43.29 30.06 20.52
C ASP A 456 41.79 29.82 20.85
N PRO A 457 40.90 30.81 20.68
CA PRO A 457 39.48 30.68 21.02
C PRO A 457 38.73 29.64 20.17
N THR A 458 39.31 29.20 19.06
CA THR A 458 38.74 28.18 18.16
C THR A 458 39.25 26.77 18.43
N SER A 459 40.25 26.61 19.30
CA SER A 459 40.85 25.32 19.61
C SER A 459 40.00 24.50 20.59
N ALA A 460 39.98 23.18 20.41
CA ALA A 460 39.34 22.24 21.32
C ALA A 460 39.87 22.36 22.77
N ALA A 461 41.15 22.73 22.93
CA ALA A 461 41.76 22.92 24.25
C ALA A 461 41.17 24.13 24.99
N ALA A 462 40.87 25.22 24.28
CA ALA A 462 40.19 26.39 24.84
C ALA A 462 38.76 26.06 25.26
N GLN A 463 38.03 25.32 24.42
CA GLN A 463 36.66 24.86 24.68
C GLN A 463 36.59 23.97 25.94
N LEU A 464 37.55 23.05 26.10
CA LEU A 464 37.66 22.21 27.29
C LEU A 464 38.00 23.02 28.55
N ARG A 465 38.85 24.05 28.46
CA ARG A 465 39.13 24.93 29.61
C ARG A 465 37.90 25.74 30.00
N GLN A 466 37.17 26.28 29.02
CA GLN A 466 35.93 27.02 29.26
C GLN A 466 34.87 26.14 29.96
N LEU A 467 34.72 24.88 29.53
CA LEU A 467 33.85 23.91 30.21
C LEU A 467 34.32 23.59 31.63
N ARG A 468 35.63 23.48 31.84
CA ARG A 468 36.21 23.22 33.17
C ARG A 468 36.01 24.38 34.14
N ASP A 469 36.09 25.62 33.66
CA ASP A 469 35.85 26.82 34.47
C ASP A 469 34.36 26.97 34.86
N HIS A 470 33.46 26.38 34.07
CA HIS A 470 32.02 26.33 34.36
C HIS A 470 31.61 25.12 35.22
N LEU A 471 32.50 24.17 35.48
CA LEU A 471 32.20 23.06 36.38
C LEU A 471 32.36 23.51 37.84
N PRO A 472 31.34 23.36 38.70
CA PRO A 472 31.51 23.59 40.12
C PRO A 472 32.61 22.70 40.68
N PRO A 473 33.45 23.21 41.61
CA PRO A 473 34.53 22.42 42.19
C PRO A 473 33.98 21.14 42.82
N PRO A 474 34.71 20.02 42.72
CA PRO A 474 34.28 18.75 43.28
C PRO A 474 34.01 18.92 44.77
N SER A 475 32.75 18.68 45.17
CA SER A 475 32.37 18.58 46.58
C SER A 475 33.27 17.55 47.23
N SER A 476 34.17 18.01 48.11
CA SER A 476 35.16 17.17 48.80
C SER A 476 34.55 16.27 49.89
N ALA A 477 33.24 16.03 49.83
CA ALA A 477 32.50 15.20 50.77
C ALA A 477 32.40 13.75 50.27
N SER A 478 33.53 13.10 49.98
CA SER A 478 33.56 11.65 49.93
C SER A 478 33.82 11.13 51.35
N PRO A 479 32.92 10.31 51.94
CA PRO A 479 33.13 9.78 53.28
C PRO A 479 34.43 8.97 53.32
N SER A 480 35.27 9.25 54.32
CA SER A 480 36.48 8.49 54.63
C SER A 480 36.13 7.01 54.75
N ARG A 481 36.42 6.23 53.70
CA ARG A 481 36.17 4.79 53.69
C ARG A 481 37.27 4.15 54.53
N ALA A 482 36.87 3.57 55.67
CA ALA A 482 37.76 2.86 56.57
C ALA A 482 38.59 1.82 55.80
N LEU A 483 39.91 1.83 56.06
CA LEU A 483 40.87 0.90 55.48
C LEU A 483 40.53 -0.52 55.94
N PRO A 484 40.30 -1.48 55.02
CA PRO A 484 40.01 -2.86 55.40
C PRO A 484 41.24 -3.54 56.00
N GLU A 485 41.00 -4.49 56.92
CA GLU A 485 42.07 -5.25 57.57
C GLU A 485 42.90 -6.06 56.55
N PRO A 486 44.18 -6.37 56.84
CA PRO A 486 45.08 -7.04 55.90
C PRO A 486 44.55 -8.37 55.35
N GLN A 487 43.80 -9.14 56.16
CA GLN A 487 43.21 -10.41 55.74
C GLN A 487 42.05 -10.22 54.76
N GLU A 488 41.20 -9.20 54.97
CA GLU A 488 40.14 -8.84 54.03
C GLU A 488 40.71 -8.28 52.73
N ALA A 489 41.78 -7.48 52.83
CA ALA A 489 42.49 -6.97 51.65
C ALA A 489 43.06 -8.10 50.78
N GLN A 490 43.62 -9.15 51.39
CA GLN A 490 44.10 -10.33 50.65
C GLN A 490 42.96 -11.13 50.00
N LYS A 491 41.85 -11.36 50.70
CA LYS A 491 40.67 -12.01 50.11
C LYS A 491 40.12 -11.20 48.92
N LEU A 492 39.98 -9.88 49.08
CA LEU A 492 39.53 -9.00 48.01
C LEU A 492 40.51 -8.97 46.83
N ALA A 493 41.82 -9.04 47.08
CA ALA A 493 42.82 -9.12 46.01
C ALA A 493 42.73 -10.44 45.23
N ALA A 494 42.57 -11.57 45.93
CA ALA A 494 42.40 -12.88 45.29
C ALA A 494 41.08 -12.95 44.49
N GLU A 495 40.01 -12.36 45.02
CA GLU A 495 38.71 -12.27 44.32
C GLU A 495 38.79 -11.36 43.09
N ARG A 496 39.46 -10.20 43.20
CA ARG A 496 39.71 -9.29 42.07
C ARG A 496 40.57 -9.93 40.97
N ALA A 497 41.51 -10.79 41.34
CA ALA A 497 42.33 -11.53 40.37
C ALA A 497 41.52 -12.59 39.60
N ARG A 498 40.43 -13.09 40.19
CA ARG A 498 39.54 -14.08 39.54
C ARG A 498 38.39 -13.42 38.78
N ALA A 499 38.03 -12.20 39.15
CA ALA A 499 36.95 -11.47 38.52
C ALA A 499 37.32 -11.07 37.07
N PRO A 500 36.42 -11.27 36.09
CA PRO A 500 36.65 -10.79 34.74
C PRO A 500 36.75 -9.26 34.75
N VAL A 501 37.82 -8.74 34.15
CA VAL A 501 38.00 -7.30 33.97
C VAL A 501 37.15 -6.86 32.78
N VAL A 502 36.15 -6.04 33.07
CA VAL A 502 35.21 -5.53 32.07
C VAL A 502 35.60 -4.09 31.73
N PRO A 503 35.79 -3.72 30.44
CA PRO A 503 36.15 -2.36 30.07
C PRO A 503 35.04 -1.38 30.45
N TYR A 504 35.46 -0.19 30.85
CA TYR A 504 34.57 0.90 31.22
C TYR A 504 33.65 1.27 30.05
N GLY A 505 32.36 1.41 30.34
CA GLY A 505 31.32 1.72 29.36
C GLY A 505 30.27 2.67 29.93
N VAL A 506 29.37 3.14 29.08
CA VAL A 506 28.29 4.07 29.48
C VAL A 506 27.35 3.44 30.52
N ASP A 507 27.14 2.13 30.42
CA ASP A 507 26.43 1.30 31.40
C ASP A 507 27.04 1.39 32.81
N LEU A 508 28.37 1.44 32.89
CA LEU A 508 29.11 1.55 34.15
C LEU A 508 29.15 2.99 34.70
N HIS A 509 29.11 4.00 33.83
CA HIS A 509 29.12 5.41 34.24
C HIS A 509 27.92 5.76 35.14
N TYR A 510 26.73 5.26 34.78
CA TYR A 510 25.48 5.48 35.52
C TYR A 510 25.13 4.31 36.46
N TRP A 511 26.09 3.44 36.77
CA TRP A 511 25.85 2.26 37.58
C TRP A 511 25.35 2.61 38.99
N GLY A 512 24.19 2.07 39.36
CA GLY A 512 23.53 2.32 40.64
C GLY A 512 22.93 3.73 40.79
N GLN A 513 23.01 4.57 39.76
CA GLN A 513 22.35 5.87 39.69
C GLN A 513 21.11 5.75 38.81
N GLU A 514 20.13 6.63 39.02
CA GLU A 514 19.02 6.76 38.09
C GLU A 514 19.58 7.35 36.78
N LEU A 515 19.46 6.61 35.68
CA LEU A 515 19.96 7.09 34.39
C LEU A 515 19.28 8.43 34.06
N PRO A 516 20.01 9.43 33.57
CA PRO A 516 19.39 10.61 32.97
C PRO A 516 18.39 10.12 31.93
N THR A 517 17.16 10.65 31.96
CA THR A 517 16.14 10.39 30.93
C THR A 517 16.84 10.52 29.58
N ALA A 518 16.90 9.42 28.80
CA ALA A 518 17.47 9.45 27.46
C ALA A 518 16.88 10.67 26.77
N GLY A 519 17.73 11.64 26.42
CA GLY A 519 17.30 12.99 26.06
C GLY A 519 16.08 12.93 25.15
N LYS A 520 15.04 13.70 25.46
CA LYS A 520 13.84 13.73 24.64
C LYS A 520 14.26 14.16 23.24
N ILE A 521 13.98 13.34 22.24
CA ILE A 521 14.24 13.73 20.86
C ILE A 521 13.19 14.78 20.52
N VAL A 522 13.63 16.03 20.39
CA VAL A 522 12.79 17.11 19.89
C VAL A 522 12.66 16.91 18.39
N LYS A 523 11.46 16.54 17.93
CA LYS A 523 11.18 16.50 16.50
C LYS A 523 10.89 17.91 16.05
N SER A 524 11.76 18.46 15.20
CA SER A 524 11.52 19.76 14.57
C SER A 524 10.17 19.77 13.89
N ASP A 525 9.41 20.82 14.14
CA ASP A 525 8.08 20.99 13.58
C ASP A 525 8.20 21.06 12.05
N SER A 526 7.67 20.05 11.37
CA SER A 526 7.70 19.99 9.92
C SER A 526 6.96 21.20 9.35
N GLN A 527 7.66 22.03 8.57
CA GLN A 527 7.07 23.16 7.85
C GLN A 527 6.16 22.71 6.69
N HIS A 528 6.04 21.40 6.47
CA HIS A 528 5.29 20.84 5.35
C HIS A 528 3.79 20.79 5.65
N ARG A 529 2.99 21.53 4.87
CA ARG A 529 1.54 21.72 5.09
C ARG A 529 0.71 20.43 5.01
N PHE A 530 1.17 19.41 4.28
CA PHE A 530 0.41 18.18 4.01
C PHE A 530 0.92 16.94 4.75
N TRP A 531 2.20 16.95 5.16
CA TRP A 531 2.85 15.81 5.81
C TRP A 531 2.98 16.01 7.32
N LYS A 532 2.28 17.01 7.88
CA LYS A 532 2.19 17.22 9.32
C LYS A 532 1.09 16.33 9.90
N PRO A 533 1.41 15.33 10.74
CA PRO A 533 0.39 14.64 11.54
C PRO A 533 -0.38 15.67 12.38
N SER A 534 -1.70 15.52 12.52
CA SER A 534 -2.52 16.51 13.25
C SER A 534 -2.16 16.64 14.73
N GLU A 535 -1.44 15.66 15.27
CA GLU A 535 -0.92 15.62 16.63
C GLU A 535 0.54 15.15 16.55
N VAL A 536 1.49 16.08 16.65
CA VAL A 536 2.91 15.76 16.81
C VAL A 536 3.19 15.78 18.31
N GLU A 537 3.54 14.63 18.89
CA GLU A 537 4.26 14.63 20.15
C GLU A 537 5.66 15.17 19.86
N GLU A 538 5.87 16.45 20.17
CA GLU A 538 7.15 17.16 19.96
C GLU A 538 8.30 16.47 20.71
N GLU A 539 7.98 15.70 21.75
CA GLU A 539 8.92 15.01 22.63
C GLU A 539 8.61 13.51 22.73
N VAL A 540 9.46 12.66 22.13
CA VAL A 540 9.34 11.20 22.27
C VAL A 540 10.53 10.65 23.04
N VAL A 541 10.25 9.82 24.06
CA VAL A 541 11.27 9.05 24.76
C VAL A 541 11.62 7.84 23.91
N ASN A 542 12.85 7.76 23.42
CA ASN A 542 13.30 6.62 22.63
C ASN A 542 13.69 5.46 23.56
N ALA A 543 12.88 4.40 23.54
CA ALA A 543 13.09 3.20 24.35
C ALA A 543 14.41 2.51 23.99
N ASP A 544 14.77 2.51 22.71
CA ASP A 544 15.96 1.82 22.20
C ASP A 544 17.25 2.50 22.70
N ILE A 545 17.29 3.83 22.74
CA ILE A 545 18.41 4.59 23.31
C ILE A 545 18.49 4.33 24.83
N SER A 546 17.34 4.30 25.52
CA SER A 546 17.29 4.01 26.95
C SER A 546 17.78 2.59 27.26
N GLU A 547 17.51 1.62 26.39
CA GLU A 547 18.00 0.25 26.49
C GLU A 547 19.50 0.18 26.17
N MET A 548 19.98 0.91 25.17
CA MET A 548 21.40 1.00 24.82
C MET A 548 22.26 1.59 25.94
N LEU A 549 21.72 2.53 26.74
CA LEU A 549 22.41 3.06 27.92
C LEU A 549 22.51 2.05 29.08
N ARG A 550 21.66 1.02 29.09
CA ARG A 550 21.60 -0.02 30.14
C ARG A 550 22.27 -1.33 29.75
N SER A 551 22.46 -1.56 28.45
CA SER A 551 22.96 -2.81 27.90
C SER A 551 24.32 -2.60 27.23
N ARG A 552 25.18 -3.62 27.29
CA ARG A 552 26.48 -3.61 26.63
C ARG A 552 26.52 -4.67 25.53
N HIS A 553 26.94 -4.27 24.33
CA HIS A 553 27.23 -5.21 23.26
C HIS A 553 28.68 -5.67 23.38
N ILE A 554 28.89 -6.99 23.36
CA ILE A 554 30.22 -7.59 23.45
C ILE A 554 30.42 -8.44 22.21
N THR A 555 31.42 -8.08 21.41
CA THR A 555 31.81 -8.85 20.23
C THR A 555 32.35 -10.21 20.66
N PHE A 556 31.79 -11.28 20.09
CA PHE A 556 32.28 -12.63 20.35
C PHE A 556 33.54 -12.88 19.51
N ALA A 557 34.72 -12.78 20.13
CA ALA A 557 36.02 -12.98 19.48
C ALA A 557 36.41 -14.47 19.26
N GLY A 558 35.46 -15.40 19.36
CA GLY A 558 35.72 -16.82 19.17
C GLY A 558 35.72 -17.24 17.70
N LYS A 559 36.43 -18.32 17.36
CA LYS A 559 36.35 -18.95 16.03
C LYS A 559 35.09 -19.81 15.94
N PHE A 560 34.45 -19.82 14.78
CA PHE A 560 33.30 -20.67 14.52
C PHE A 560 33.73 -22.14 14.35
N GLU A 561 33.28 -23.00 15.25
CA GLU A 561 33.47 -24.46 15.13
C GLU A 561 32.22 -25.14 14.55
N PRO A 562 32.27 -25.75 13.36
CA PRO A 562 31.13 -26.46 12.78
C PRO A 562 30.60 -27.59 13.69
N VAL A 563 29.29 -27.77 13.68
CA VAL A 563 28.60 -28.77 14.50
C VAL A 563 28.74 -30.16 13.88
N GLN A 564 29.19 -31.14 14.66
CA GLN A 564 29.43 -32.51 14.17
C GLN A 564 28.28 -33.49 14.46
N HIS A 565 27.23 -33.05 15.19
CA HIS A 565 26.11 -33.89 15.59
C HIS A 565 24.79 -33.45 14.98
N TRP A 566 23.89 -34.43 14.79
CA TRP A 566 22.55 -34.24 14.25
C TRP A 566 21.49 -34.49 15.32
N CYS A 567 20.33 -33.85 15.17
CA CYS A 567 19.22 -34.01 16.10
C CYS A 567 18.67 -35.46 16.15
N ARG A 568 18.58 -36.15 15.00
CA ARG A 568 18.11 -37.54 14.84
C ARG A 568 16.77 -37.89 15.50
N ALA A 569 15.98 -36.91 15.91
CA ALA A 569 14.68 -37.14 16.53
C ALA A 569 13.66 -37.65 15.48
N PRO A 570 12.76 -38.59 15.84
CA PRO A 570 11.79 -39.14 14.91
C PRO A 570 10.74 -38.09 14.52
N ARG A 571 10.55 -37.91 13.20
CA ARG A 571 9.54 -37.00 12.64
C ARG A 571 8.22 -37.75 12.39
N PRO A 572 7.08 -37.04 12.29
CA PRO A 572 5.78 -37.65 11.97
C PRO A 572 5.78 -38.44 10.66
N ASP A 573 6.64 -38.07 9.70
CA ASP A 573 6.77 -38.73 8.40
C ASP A 573 7.58 -40.04 8.44
N GLY A 574 8.07 -40.45 9.61
CA GLY A 574 8.90 -41.65 9.78
C GLY A 574 10.41 -41.45 9.54
N ARG A 575 10.83 -40.31 8.96
CA ARG A 575 12.25 -39.94 8.82
C ARG A 575 12.83 -39.37 10.12
N LEU A 576 14.15 -39.42 10.28
CA LEU A 576 14.87 -38.78 11.39
C LEU A 576 15.20 -37.31 11.07
N CYS A 577 15.37 -36.49 12.11
CA CYS A 577 15.73 -35.07 11.96
C CYS A 577 17.20 -34.89 11.57
N GLU A 578 17.44 -34.28 10.40
CA GLU A 578 18.76 -34.02 9.81
C GLU A 578 19.37 -32.65 10.20
N ARG A 579 18.80 -31.94 11.19
CA ARG A 579 19.33 -30.63 11.63
C ARG A 579 20.58 -30.75 12.50
N GLN A 580 21.54 -29.84 12.29
CA GLN A 580 22.84 -29.75 12.98
C GLN A 580 22.94 -28.50 13.88
N ASP A 581 22.11 -28.43 14.92
CA ASP A 581 22.16 -27.29 15.87
C ASP A 581 23.08 -27.62 17.07
N ARG A 582 23.82 -26.64 17.61
CA ARG A 582 24.81 -26.87 18.70
C ARG A 582 24.21 -27.47 19.97
N LEU A 583 23.09 -26.92 20.44
CA LEU A 583 22.49 -27.27 21.75
C LEU A 583 21.00 -27.63 21.68
N LYS A 584 20.22 -26.96 20.81
CA LYS A 584 18.77 -27.12 20.73
C LYS A 584 18.31 -27.14 19.28
N CYS A 585 17.54 -28.17 18.92
CA CYS A 585 16.74 -28.22 17.72
C CYS A 585 15.45 -27.42 17.95
N PRO A 586 15.12 -26.42 17.11
CA PRO A 586 13.86 -25.66 17.18
C PRO A 586 12.59 -26.54 17.16
N PHE A 587 12.65 -27.71 16.54
CA PHE A 587 11.50 -28.61 16.42
C PHE A 587 11.40 -29.62 17.57
N HIS A 588 12.53 -30.09 18.09
CA HIS A 588 12.58 -31.23 19.02
C HIS A 588 13.11 -30.89 20.42
N GLY A 589 13.59 -29.66 20.63
CA GLY A 589 14.17 -29.21 21.90
C GLY A 589 15.65 -29.55 22.02
N LYS A 590 16.12 -29.86 23.24
CA LYS A 590 17.54 -30.19 23.49
C LYS A 590 17.97 -31.39 22.65
N ILE A 591 19.11 -31.26 21.97
CA ILE A 591 19.64 -32.36 21.17
C ILE A 591 20.33 -33.35 22.10
N VAL A 592 19.86 -34.59 22.06
CA VAL A 592 20.41 -35.72 22.80
C VAL A 592 21.01 -36.72 21.81
N PRO A 593 22.13 -37.40 22.12
CA PRO A 593 22.72 -38.41 21.26
C PRO A 593 21.74 -39.55 21.00
N ARG A 594 21.52 -39.88 19.73
CA ARG A 594 20.60 -40.96 19.30
C ARG A 594 21.29 -41.89 18.31
N ASP A 595 20.83 -43.13 18.28
CA ASP A 595 21.25 -44.15 17.31
C ASP A 595 20.66 -43.90 15.89
N ASP A 596 20.91 -44.83 14.98
CA ASP A 596 20.41 -44.79 13.60
C ASP A 596 18.90 -45.04 13.48
N GLU A 597 18.24 -45.48 14.56
CA GLU A 597 16.78 -45.64 14.65
C GLU A 597 16.10 -44.44 15.33
N GLY A 598 16.88 -43.43 15.76
CA GLY A 598 16.38 -42.22 16.43
C GLY A 598 16.09 -42.40 17.92
N ARG A 599 16.53 -43.49 18.54
CA ARG A 599 16.36 -43.75 19.98
C ARG A 599 17.50 -43.11 20.75
N PRO A 600 17.22 -42.39 21.86
CA PRO A 600 18.28 -41.83 22.71
C PRO A 600 19.25 -42.90 23.19
N LEU A 601 20.56 -42.64 23.14
CA LEU A 601 21.58 -43.57 23.62
C LEU A 601 21.49 -43.76 25.15
N ASP A 602 21.27 -42.66 25.87
CA ASP A 602 21.13 -42.66 27.33
C ASP A 602 19.76 -43.24 27.78
N PRO A 603 19.71 -44.25 28.67
CA PRO A 603 18.47 -44.76 29.24
C PRO A 603 17.61 -43.71 29.95
N GLU A 604 18.18 -42.69 30.58
CA GLU A 604 17.40 -41.64 31.27
C GLU A 604 16.59 -40.79 30.28
N ASP A 605 17.19 -40.48 29.14
CA ASP A 605 16.54 -39.75 28.06
C ASP A 605 15.46 -40.57 27.38
N ARG A 606 15.67 -41.88 27.17
CA ARG A 606 14.59 -42.78 26.70
C ARG A 606 13.39 -42.74 27.62
N ALA A 607 13.62 -42.85 28.94
CA ALA A 607 12.53 -42.81 29.91
C ALA A 607 11.82 -41.44 29.91
N ARG A 608 12.56 -40.35 29.67
CA ARG A 608 11.99 -39.00 29.55
C ARG A 608 11.11 -38.85 28.30
N GLU A 609 11.51 -39.40 27.17
CA GLU A 609 10.72 -39.38 25.94
C GLU A 609 9.47 -40.24 26.03
N GLN A 610 9.58 -41.45 26.61
CA GLN A 610 8.44 -42.33 26.84
C GLN A 610 7.39 -41.68 27.74
N ARG A 611 7.81 -41.03 28.84
CA ARG A 611 6.89 -40.25 29.70
C ARG A 611 6.19 -39.12 28.95
N ARG A 612 6.90 -38.38 28.10
CA ARG A 612 6.30 -37.33 27.26
C ARG A 612 5.32 -37.89 26.23
N GLN A 613 5.58 -39.10 25.71
CA GLN A 613 4.71 -39.74 24.74
C GLN A 613 3.41 -40.27 25.37
N LEU A 614 3.49 -40.76 26.62
CA LEU A 614 2.32 -41.11 27.43
C LEU A 614 1.47 -39.87 27.74
N GLN A 615 2.10 -38.78 28.20
CA GLN A 615 1.40 -37.51 28.45
C GLN A 615 0.75 -36.90 27.20
N LYS A 616 1.31 -37.13 26.01
CA LYS A 616 0.69 -36.69 24.74
C LYS A 616 -0.53 -37.53 24.35
N GLN A 617 -0.58 -38.80 24.75
CA GLN A 617 -1.73 -39.67 24.51
C GLN A 617 -2.85 -39.41 25.53
N GLU A 618 -2.50 -39.01 26.76
CA GLU A 618 -3.45 -38.49 27.74
C GLU A 618 -4.01 -37.15 27.27
N ARG A 619 -5.29 -37.16 26.89
CA ARG A 619 -6.03 -35.96 26.52
C ARG A 619 -6.17 -35.05 27.75
N PRO A 620 -5.92 -33.73 27.65
CA PRO A 620 -6.19 -32.83 28.75
C PRO A 620 -7.66 -32.89 29.17
N GLU A 621 -7.94 -33.06 30.46
CA GLU A 621 -9.31 -33.22 31.00
C GLU A 621 -10.26 -32.10 30.57
N TRP A 622 -9.77 -30.88 30.36
CA TRP A 622 -10.59 -29.75 29.94
C TRP A 622 -11.11 -29.84 28.49
N GLN A 623 -10.54 -30.74 27.67
CA GLN A 623 -11.02 -31.02 26.30
C GLN A 623 -12.00 -32.20 26.23
N ASP A 624 -12.52 -32.67 27.37
CA ASP A 624 -13.57 -33.67 27.38
C ASP A 624 -14.83 -33.13 26.66
N PRO A 625 -15.36 -33.83 25.63
CA PRO A 625 -16.58 -33.43 24.94
C PRO A 625 -17.80 -33.23 25.86
N GLU A 626 -17.91 -33.98 26.96
CA GLU A 626 -19.03 -33.80 27.91
C GLU A 626 -18.87 -32.51 28.71
N LEU A 627 -17.68 -32.27 29.27
CA LEU A 627 -17.38 -31.02 29.96
C LEU A 627 -17.51 -29.80 29.04
N MET A 628 -17.06 -29.88 27.79
CA MET A 628 -17.24 -28.80 26.83
C MET A 628 -18.72 -28.53 26.56
N ARG A 629 -19.58 -29.55 26.43
CA ARG A 629 -21.03 -29.33 26.26
C ARG A 629 -21.64 -28.64 27.47
N ASP A 630 -21.22 -28.99 28.68
CA ASP A 630 -21.72 -28.36 29.90
C ASP A 630 -21.31 -26.88 29.97
N VAL A 631 -20.06 -26.58 29.60
CA VAL A 631 -19.58 -25.19 29.54
C VAL A 631 -20.29 -24.42 28.43
N GLU A 632 -20.49 -25.02 27.25
CA GLU A 632 -21.25 -24.40 26.14
C GLU A 632 -22.71 -24.15 26.52
N ALA A 633 -23.35 -25.07 27.25
CA ALA A 633 -24.71 -24.92 27.76
C ALA A 633 -24.82 -23.81 28.81
N ALA A 634 -23.83 -23.71 29.70
CA ALA A 634 -23.80 -22.68 30.75
C ALA A 634 -23.46 -21.28 30.21
N THR A 635 -22.52 -21.18 29.26
CA THR A 635 -22.05 -19.89 28.72
C THR A 635 -22.79 -19.43 27.46
N GLY A 636 -23.48 -20.34 26.77
CA GLY A 636 -24.14 -20.09 25.49
C GLY A 636 -23.17 -19.83 24.33
N GLN A 637 -21.87 -20.11 24.51
CA GLN A 637 -20.83 -19.93 23.49
C GLN A 637 -20.38 -21.30 22.98
N ASP A 638 -20.28 -21.48 21.65
CA ASP A 638 -19.79 -22.70 21.01
C ASP A 638 -18.25 -22.80 21.14
N LEU A 639 -17.78 -23.73 21.97
CA LEU A 639 -16.37 -24.08 22.16
C LEU A 639 -15.92 -25.18 21.17
N GLY A 640 -16.82 -25.63 20.29
CA GLY A 640 -16.54 -26.63 19.28
C GLY A 640 -16.76 -28.07 19.74
N SER A 641 -17.54 -28.32 20.80
CA SER A 641 -17.94 -29.68 21.21
C SER A 641 -18.60 -30.43 20.03
N SER A 642 -19.32 -29.69 19.19
CA SER A 642 -19.96 -30.19 17.97
C SER A 642 -18.98 -30.57 16.85
N ARG A 643 -17.75 -30.04 16.84
CA ARG A 643 -16.74 -30.41 15.82
C ARG A 643 -16.33 -31.87 15.94
N TYR A 644 -16.39 -32.42 17.15
CA TYR A 644 -16.04 -33.81 17.43
C TYR A 644 -17.19 -34.79 17.14
N SER A 645 -18.44 -34.33 17.09
CA SER A 645 -19.53 -35.10 16.46
C SER A 645 -19.57 -34.75 14.98
N GLY A 646 -19.02 -35.62 14.13
CA GLY A 646 -18.72 -35.35 12.73
C GLY A 646 -19.68 -34.42 11.98
N LYS A 647 -19.11 -33.41 11.30
CA LYS A 647 -19.72 -32.58 10.24
C LYS A 647 -21.21 -32.33 10.46
N GLY A 648 -21.54 -31.38 11.33
CA GLY A 648 -22.88 -30.81 11.39
C GLY A 648 -23.31 -30.37 9.99
N ARG A 649 -24.19 -31.17 9.35
CA ARG A 649 -24.90 -30.79 8.13
C ARG A 649 -25.52 -29.42 8.43
N GLY A 650 -25.04 -28.36 7.77
CA GLY A 650 -25.58 -27.03 7.94
C GLY A 650 -27.10 -27.09 7.89
N LYS A 651 -27.77 -26.61 8.94
CA LYS A 651 -29.24 -26.69 9.06
C LYS A 651 -29.87 -26.24 7.74
N LYS A 652 -30.53 -27.16 7.02
CA LYS A 652 -31.29 -26.81 5.81
C LYS A 652 -32.23 -25.65 6.17
N ARG A 653 -32.21 -24.59 5.37
CA ARG A 653 -33.09 -23.43 5.58
C ARG A 653 -34.54 -23.90 5.47
N ARG A 654 -35.39 -23.46 6.40
CA ARG A 654 -36.81 -23.84 6.47
C ARG A 654 -37.57 -23.51 5.17
N TYR A 655 -37.26 -22.38 4.54
CA TYR A 655 -37.82 -21.92 3.27
C TYR A 655 -36.69 -21.45 2.34
N PRO A 656 -36.20 -22.31 1.44
CA PRO A 656 -35.04 -22.01 0.60
C PRO A 656 -35.34 -21.00 -0.51
N SER A 657 -36.60 -20.92 -0.97
CA SER A 657 -37.03 -20.05 -2.08
C SER A 657 -37.17 -18.57 -1.71
N LEU A 658 -37.17 -18.23 -0.42
CA LEU A 658 -37.23 -16.85 0.05
C LEU A 658 -35.85 -16.17 -0.03
N THR A 659 -35.87 -14.87 -0.35
CA THR A 659 -34.66 -14.05 -0.37
C THR A 659 -33.90 -14.12 0.96
N ASN A 660 -32.58 -14.33 0.89
CA ASN A 660 -31.78 -14.45 2.09
C ASN A 660 -31.45 -13.09 2.73
N LEU A 661 -32.25 -12.67 3.71
CA LEU A 661 -32.03 -11.43 4.45
C LEU A 661 -30.64 -11.36 5.11
N LYS A 662 -30.09 -12.49 5.59
CA LYS A 662 -28.74 -12.52 6.19
C LYS A 662 -27.65 -12.25 5.16
N ALA A 663 -27.82 -12.72 3.92
CA ALA A 663 -26.89 -12.44 2.83
C ALA A 663 -26.97 -10.98 2.40
N GLN A 664 -28.18 -10.42 2.30
CA GLN A 664 -28.37 -8.99 1.97
C GLN A 664 -27.80 -8.05 3.04
N ALA A 665 -27.83 -8.47 4.31
CA ALA A 665 -27.23 -7.73 5.42
C ALA A 665 -25.69 -7.86 5.49
N ASP A 666 -25.07 -8.81 4.78
CA ASP A 666 -23.61 -9.01 4.80
C ASP A 666 -22.84 -8.02 3.91
N THR A 667 -22.97 -6.75 4.24
CA THR A 667 -22.23 -5.67 3.58
C THR A 667 -20.80 -5.57 4.14
N ALA A 668 -19.89 -4.98 3.36
CA ALA A 668 -18.52 -4.70 3.82
C ALA A 668 -18.52 -3.88 5.13
N ARG A 669 -19.41 -2.89 5.24
CA ARG A 669 -19.61 -2.10 6.47
C ARG A 669 -20.04 -2.96 7.65
N ALA A 670 -20.96 -3.91 7.45
CA ALA A 670 -21.37 -4.83 8.51
C ALA A 670 -20.23 -5.76 8.94
N ARG A 671 -19.44 -6.29 8.00
CA ARG A 671 -18.25 -7.12 8.31
C ARG A 671 -17.20 -6.35 9.09
N ILE A 672 -16.87 -5.14 8.65
CA ILE A 672 -15.91 -4.26 9.34
C ILE A 672 -16.47 -3.89 10.71
N GLY A 673 -17.74 -3.50 10.80
CA GLY A 673 -18.41 -3.21 12.07
C GLY A 673 -18.32 -4.37 13.06
N ARG A 674 -18.52 -5.61 12.61
CA ARG A 674 -18.35 -6.80 13.47
C ARG A 674 -16.92 -6.98 13.99
N LYS A 675 -15.91 -6.61 13.20
CA LYS A 675 -14.49 -6.67 13.60
C LYS A 675 -14.13 -5.53 14.57
N VAL A 676 -14.54 -4.31 14.24
CA VAL A 676 -14.23 -3.08 15.01
C VAL A 676 -14.97 -3.06 16.34
N PHE A 677 -16.26 -3.38 16.35
CA PHE A 677 -17.09 -3.45 17.56
C PHE A 677 -17.07 -4.83 18.23
N ALA A 678 -16.16 -5.71 17.84
CA ALA A 678 -15.95 -6.96 18.56
C ALA A 678 -15.59 -6.64 20.02
N LYS A 679 -16.19 -7.33 20.99
CA LYS A 679 -15.98 -7.09 22.43
C LYS A 679 -14.50 -7.06 22.82
N ALA A 680 -13.66 -7.90 22.19
CA ALA A 680 -12.23 -7.91 22.40
C ALA A 680 -11.51 -6.67 21.82
N ALA A 681 -11.91 -6.21 20.63
CA ALA A 681 -11.36 -4.99 20.02
C ALA A 681 -11.74 -3.75 20.84
N VAL A 682 -13.00 -3.63 21.25
CA VAL A 682 -13.47 -2.54 22.13
C VAL A 682 -12.72 -2.54 23.45
N ARG A 683 -12.52 -3.72 24.09
CA ARG A 683 -11.73 -3.82 25.32
C ARG A 683 -10.28 -3.37 25.16
N ARG A 684 -9.62 -3.67 24.03
CA ARG A 684 -8.26 -3.19 23.75
C ARG A 684 -8.21 -1.67 23.62
N VAL A 685 -9.17 -1.08 22.93
CA VAL A 685 -9.27 0.38 22.78
C VAL A 685 -9.51 1.04 24.14
N VAL A 686 -10.45 0.54 24.93
CA VAL A 686 -10.72 1.05 26.29
C VAL A 686 -9.49 0.94 27.19
N ALA A 687 -8.77 -0.18 27.15
CA ALA A 687 -7.53 -0.34 27.93
C ALA A 687 -6.43 0.63 27.49
N ALA A 688 -6.30 0.89 26.18
CA ALA A 688 -5.36 1.87 25.65
C ALA A 688 -5.75 3.30 26.07
N MET A 689 -7.03 3.67 26.00
CA MET A 689 -7.55 4.94 26.48
C MET A 689 -7.28 5.14 27.97
N ASN A 690 -7.61 4.14 28.81
CA ASN A 690 -7.36 4.21 30.24
C ASN A 690 -5.87 4.36 30.58
N ARG A 691 -4.97 3.71 29.82
CA ARG A 691 -3.51 3.89 29.99
C ARG A 691 -3.05 5.30 29.64
N MET A 692 -3.62 5.91 28.59
CA MET A 692 -3.32 7.30 28.23
C MET A 692 -3.82 8.27 29.31
N ASP A 693 -5.01 8.03 29.85
CA ASP A 693 -5.57 8.85 30.93
C ASP A 693 -4.77 8.71 32.24
N GLN A 694 -4.31 7.49 32.57
CA GLN A 694 -3.39 7.27 33.70
C GLN A 694 -2.08 8.05 33.54
N LYS A 695 -1.45 8.00 32.36
CA LYS A 695 -0.22 8.76 32.08
C LYS A 695 -0.44 10.28 32.17
N LYS A 696 -1.60 10.78 31.73
CA LYS A 696 -1.95 12.20 31.90
C LYS A 696 -2.08 12.55 33.38
N HIS A 697 -2.75 11.70 34.15
CA HIS A 697 -2.92 11.92 35.59
C HIS A 697 -1.60 11.87 36.36
N GLU A 698 -0.65 10.98 36.01
CA GLU A 698 0.67 10.93 36.65
C GLU A 698 1.42 12.27 36.54
N LYS A 699 1.35 12.96 35.39
CA LYS A 699 1.95 14.29 35.20
C LYS A 699 1.36 15.36 36.12
N PHE A 700 0.10 15.19 36.54
CA PHE A 700 -0.62 16.14 37.39
C PHE A 700 -0.90 15.61 38.80
N SER A 701 -0.32 14.46 39.18
CA SER A 701 -0.52 13.84 40.48
C SER A 701 -0.14 14.76 41.66
N ASN A 702 0.84 15.65 41.43
CA ASN A 702 1.26 16.66 42.40
C ASN A 702 0.36 17.92 42.43
N GLN A 703 -0.58 18.07 41.49
CA GLN A 703 -1.58 19.14 41.50
C GLN A 703 -2.85 18.66 42.19
N PHE A 704 -3.13 19.22 43.37
CA PHE A 704 -4.33 18.96 44.18
C PHE A 704 -5.65 18.94 43.39
N ASN A 705 -5.78 19.78 42.34
CA ASN A 705 -6.99 19.83 41.51
C ASN A 705 -7.30 18.53 40.76
N TYR A 706 -6.29 17.69 40.49
CA TYR A 706 -6.47 16.41 39.79
C TYR A 706 -6.59 15.23 40.74
N ALA A 707 -6.09 15.32 41.98
CA ALA A 707 -6.12 14.22 42.95
C ALA A 707 -7.53 13.83 43.44
N LEU A 708 -8.56 14.65 43.17
CA LEU A 708 -9.93 14.45 43.63
C LEU A 708 -10.91 13.89 42.58
N ASN A 709 -10.47 13.65 41.34
CA ASN A 709 -11.34 13.12 40.27
C ASN A 709 -11.06 11.66 39.92
#